data_AF-A0A1N6GC01-F1
#
_entry.id   AF-A0A1N6GC01-F1
#
_cell.length_a   1.000
_cell.length_b   1.000
_cell.length_c   1.000
_cell.angle_alpha   90.00
_cell.angle_beta   90.00
_cell.angle_gamma   90.00
#
_symmetry.space_group_name_H-M   'P 1'
#
loop_
_entity.id
_entity.type
_entity.pdbx_description
1 polymer ?
#
loop_
_entity_poly.entity_id
_entity_poly.type
_entity_poly.pdbx_seq_one_letter_code
_entity_poly.pdbx_strand_id
1 'polypeptide(L)'
;MAEKKTRTRASNKKRSPQKRPAKKTTTKPRWTKRLLMLGLKCSLVGIAAVVILGIYLDGKIQDRFSGQIWQLPGVVYGRVINLSPGSDFSLTQLRQQLAALNYQKVRTPKRPGEYSASQTRLEIIRRPFDFEDGPAPARHAMLSFSGSQVNKITDVSSNQSLGLLRIEPKLLGMMESGIREQRLFLPRERFPEFLVEALITTEDRDFYHHEGVSPTGILRALVANIRAGRTVQGGSTLTQQLAKNLFLTRDRTLWRKVQEAYMALILDFRYSKDKILEAYLNEVYLGQSRGEPVHGFPLGARLYFGRPISELRVDQLALLVGMVKGPSYYNPFRHPERAKTRRDLVLRLMLEQNRLTSVNYDAAASRPLDIQKTPSLSRPQPAYFDQLKEEIRHNVGDKYAAGAGLRIFTTLDPVSQQAIEDAVIDNVKGLKNRAGNKLEAAAVIADRRSGEVRAMVGGARPGFAGFNRALNAKRPIGSLAKPAVYLSALNHPDRFQLTSNIDDKPIRLEGSQGSSWQPRNYDRQYRGSVSLLTALAKSYNVPTVNLGMQLGLGEVIETFGKLGANTDAIPHVPSVLLGTFSMSPFDVTQMYQTLGSGGQRAPLTALRAVTTKEGQGLYQNWPKAERVVPEQAGWLTLYAMKQVVKQGTGRFLQQRHGQAALAGKTGTTDDNRDSWFVGIDDHEVTTVWLGRDDNQSTGLTGASGALRVYDDYLNRRGATALTLPWPADITTVAVRQQGSQYTLNCRGETSLPVWDSNGKFAKQCSQSDPVGWLKGLFN
;
A
#
# COMPACT_ATOMS: atom_id res chain seq x y z
N MET A 1 98.71 -59.88 -26.47
CA MET A 1 99.65 -58.81 -26.10
C MET A 1 98.87 -57.81 -25.25
N ALA A 2 99.21 -57.43 -24.02
CA ALA A 2 100.37 -57.57 -23.14
C ALA A 2 99.85 -57.51 -21.68
N GLU A 3 100.30 -58.38 -20.76
CA GLU A 3 101.23 -58.12 -19.62
C GLU A 3 100.81 -56.99 -18.65
N LYS A 4 100.92 -57.05 -17.31
CA LYS A 4 101.77 -57.85 -16.38
C LYS A 4 101.31 -57.66 -14.90
N LYS A 5 101.48 -58.72 -14.09
CA LYS A 5 101.91 -58.85 -12.65
C LYS A 5 101.09 -58.14 -11.54
N THR A 6 100.88 -58.71 -10.33
CA THR A 6 101.91 -59.18 -9.37
C THR A 6 101.34 -60.12 -8.27
N ARG A 7 102.20 -60.99 -7.73
CA ARG A 7 102.09 -61.96 -6.60
C ARG A 7 101.94 -61.23 -5.23
N THR A 8 101.43 -61.82 -4.13
CA THR A 8 102.05 -62.89 -3.29
C THR A 8 101.09 -63.62 -2.32
N ARG A 9 101.41 -64.91 -2.11
CA ARG A 9 100.94 -65.91 -1.10
C ARG A 9 101.49 -65.60 0.31
N ALA A 10 101.13 -66.21 1.44
CA ALA A 10 100.00 -66.96 1.99
C ALA A 10 100.45 -67.39 3.41
N SER A 11 99.55 -67.48 4.40
CA SER A 11 99.74 -68.32 5.58
C SER A 11 98.39 -68.79 6.09
N ASN A 12 98.35 -70.06 6.49
CA ASN A 12 97.19 -70.94 6.48
C ASN A 12 96.79 -71.30 7.92
N LYS A 13 95.51 -71.16 8.30
CA LYS A 13 94.93 -71.78 9.50
C LYS A 13 93.56 -72.38 9.16
N LYS A 14 93.45 -73.70 9.37
CA LYS A 14 92.29 -74.56 9.08
C LYS A 14 91.08 -74.26 9.98
N ARG A 15 89.89 -74.17 9.38
CA ARG A 15 88.58 -74.55 9.96
C ARG A 15 87.67 -75.11 8.85
N SER A 16 86.80 -76.02 9.26
CA SER A 16 85.99 -77.04 8.58
C SER A 16 84.94 -76.53 7.56
N PRO A 17 84.31 -77.42 6.73
CA PRO A 17 83.89 -77.10 5.37
C PRO A 17 82.55 -76.35 5.30
N GLN A 18 82.54 -75.23 4.58
CA GLN A 18 81.35 -74.40 4.37
C GLN A 18 80.66 -74.77 3.05
N LYS A 19 79.55 -75.50 3.13
CA LYS A 19 78.59 -75.64 2.02
C LYS A 19 77.86 -74.30 1.82
N ARG A 20 77.88 -73.76 0.60
CA ARG A 20 77.06 -72.60 0.18
C ARG A 20 75.57 -72.94 0.28
N PRO A 21 74.73 -72.13 0.94
CA PRO A 21 73.32 -72.05 0.64
C PRO A 21 73.01 -70.80 -0.20
N ALA A 22 72.00 -70.96 -1.05
CA ALA A 22 71.52 -70.05 -2.08
C ALA A 22 71.22 -68.61 -1.61
N LYS A 23 71.36 -67.65 -2.55
CA LYS A 23 70.72 -66.34 -2.49
C LYS A 23 69.21 -66.55 -2.24
N LYS A 24 68.74 -66.28 -1.03
CA LYS A 24 67.31 -66.10 -0.75
C LYS A 24 66.89 -64.73 -1.29
N THR A 25 66.35 -64.70 -2.50
CA THR A 25 65.44 -63.63 -2.92
C THR A 25 64.23 -63.68 -2.00
N THR A 26 64.12 -62.73 -1.08
CA THR A 26 62.91 -62.51 -0.29
C THR A 26 61.83 -61.99 -1.23
N THR A 27 61.06 -62.91 -1.82
CA THR A 27 59.84 -62.60 -2.55
C THR A 27 58.86 -61.93 -1.58
N LYS A 28 58.78 -60.59 -1.62
CA LYS A 28 57.70 -59.84 -0.95
C LYS A 28 56.35 -60.41 -1.43
N PRO A 29 55.41 -60.68 -0.51
CA PRO A 29 54.19 -61.42 -0.85
C PRO A 29 53.35 -60.63 -1.87
N ARG A 30 53.03 -61.25 -3.02
CA ARG A 30 52.21 -60.70 -4.12
C ARG A 30 50.85 -60.14 -3.67
N TRP A 31 50.36 -60.55 -2.49
CA TRP A 31 49.09 -60.10 -1.91
C TRP A 31 49.12 -58.64 -1.43
N THR A 32 50.24 -58.15 -0.89
CA THR A 32 50.34 -56.75 -0.44
C THR A 32 50.31 -55.77 -1.61
N LYS A 33 50.94 -56.12 -2.74
CA LYS A 33 50.82 -55.34 -3.99
C LYS A 33 49.39 -55.35 -4.56
N ARG A 34 48.65 -56.46 -4.43
CA ARG A 34 47.24 -56.55 -4.86
C ARG A 34 46.32 -55.73 -3.96
N LEU A 35 46.51 -55.77 -2.64
CA LEU A 35 45.80 -54.93 -1.66
C LEU A 35 46.09 -53.43 -1.88
N LEU A 36 47.35 -53.07 -2.15
CA LEU A 36 47.73 -51.69 -2.45
C LEU A 36 47.12 -51.20 -3.76
N MET A 37 47.10 -52.05 -4.81
CA MET A 37 46.43 -51.73 -6.08
C MET A 37 44.91 -51.67 -5.95
N LEU A 38 44.30 -52.53 -5.12
CA LEU A 38 42.87 -52.46 -4.81
C LEU A 38 42.56 -51.16 -4.06
N GLY A 39 43.36 -50.80 -3.06
CA GLY A 39 43.25 -49.54 -2.33
C GLY A 39 43.41 -48.32 -3.24
N LEU A 40 44.36 -48.34 -4.17
CA LEU A 40 44.55 -47.29 -5.17
C LEU A 40 43.34 -47.17 -6.11
N LYS A 41 42.81 -48.29 -6.62
CA LYS A 41 41.61 -48.31 -7.46
C LYS A 41 40.38 -47.81 -6.70
N CYS A 42 40.17 -48.24 -5.47
CA CYS A 42 39.08 -47.74 -4.62
C CYS A 42 39.24 -46.24 -4.31
N SER A 43 40.47 -45.77 -4.09
CA SER A 43 40.75 -44.34 -3.90
C SER A 43 40.46 -43.53 -5.17
N LEU A 44 40.85 -44.02 -6.35
CA LEU A 44 40.52 -43.41 -7.64
C LEU A 44 39.01 -43.33 -7.87
N VAL A 45 38.27 -44.41 -7.58
CA VAL A 45 36.80 -44.42 -7.65
C VAL A 45 36.19 -43.43 -6.65
N GLY A 46 36.73 -43.36 -5.43
CA GLY A 46 36.30 -42.39 -4.43
C GLY A 46 36.54 -40.94 -4.86
N ILE A 47 37.71 -40.64 -5.42
CA ILE A 47 38.04 -39.31 -5.98
C ILE A 47 37.08 -38.98 -7.13
N ALA A 48 36.87 -39.92 -8.06
CA ALA A 48 35.92 -39.73 -9.15
C ALA A 48 34.51 -39.45 -8.64
N ALA A 49 34.03 -40.16 -7.60
CA ALA A 49 32.74 -39.91 -6.99
C ALA A 49 32.64 -38.52 -6.34
N VAL A 50 33.70 -38.04 -5.66
CA VAL A 50 33.76 -36.68 -5.08
C VAL A 50 33.79 -35.61 -6.16
N VAL A 51 34.48 -35.85 -7.28
CA VAL A 51 34.51 -34.94 -8.43
C VAL A 51 33.14 -34.88 -9.10
N ILE A 52 32.50 -36.03 -9.36
CA ILE A 52 31.15 -36.11 -9.93
C ILE A 52 30.15 -35.39 -9.02
N LEU A 53 30.22 -35.63 -7.70
CA LEU A 53 29.41 -34.90 -6.73
C LEU A 53 29.71 -33.40 -6.79
N GLY A 54 30.97 -33.00 -6.88
CA GLY A 54 31.38 -31.60 -7.03
C GLY A 54 30.75 -30.94 -8.24
N ILE A 55 30.85 -31.56 -9.42
CA ILE A 55 30.24 -31.08 -10.68
C ILE A 55 28.73 -30.96 -10.53
N TYR A 56 28.07 -31.95 -9.91
CA TYR A 56 26.63 -31.91 -9.67
C TYR A 56 26.22 -30.77 -8.74
N LEU A 57 26.91 -30.61 -7.60
CA LEU A 57 26.65 -29.55 -6.63
C LEU A 57 26.93 -28.18 -7.23
N ASP A 58 27.98 -28.09 -8.04
CA ASP A 58 28.38 -26.89 -8.75
C ASP A 58 27.33 -26.47 -9.79
N GLY A 59 26.82 -27.42 -10.58
CA GLY A 59 25.69 -27.17 -11.48
C GLY A 59 24.49 -26.61 -10.73
N LYS A 60 24.12 -27.20 -9.59
CA LYS A 60 23.01 -26.71 -8.74
C LYS A 60 23.26 -25.29 -8.21
N ILE A 61 24.51 -24.97 -7.86
CA ILE A 61 24.90 -23.64 -7.39
C ILE A 61 24.81 -22.63 -8.54
N GLN A 62 25.33 -22.98 -9.71
CA GLN A 62 25.29 -22.13 -10.90
C GLN A 62 23.84 -21.87 -11.34
N ASP A 63 22.97 -22.87 -11.39
CA ASP A 63 21.55 -22.70 -11.73
C ASP A 63 20.87 -21.67 -10.81
N ARG A 64 21.27 -21.63 -9.54
CA ARG A 64 20.72 -20.69 -8.56
C ARG A 64 21.35 -19.30 -8.63
N PHE A 65 22.65 -19.19 -8.88
CA PHE A 65 23.38 -17.91 -8.80
C PHE A 65 23.63 -17.22 -10.16
N SER A 66 23.53 -17.93 -11.28
CA SER A 66 23.70 -17.36 -12.64
C SER A 66 22.52 -16.48 -13.08
N GLY A 67 21.35 -16.65 -12.44
CA GLY A 67 20.15 -15.84 -12.63
C GLY A 67 19.73 -15.05 -11.39
N GLN A 68 18.43 -14.86 -11.18
CA GLN A 68 17.92 -14.31 -9.94
C GLN A 68 17.98 -15.38 -8.83
N ILE A 69 18.82 -15.16 -7.80
CA ILE A 69 18.99 -16.06 -6.64
C ILE A 69 17.66 -16.38 -5.97
N TRP A 70 16.70 -15.46 -6.05
CA TRP A 70 15.33 -15.65 -5.56
C TRP A 70 14.34 -15.14 -6.59
N GLN A 71 13.17 -15.76 -6.62
CA GLN A 71 11.98 -15.10 -7.14
C GLN A 71 11.56 -14.04 -6.11
N LEU A 72 11.65 -12.79 -6.52
CA LEU A 72 11.30 -11.65 -5.68
C LEU A 72 9.84 -11.27 -5.92
N PRO A 73 9.02 -11.14 -4.87
CA PRO A 73 7.63 -10.71 -5.03
C PRO A 73 7.57 -9.25 -5.53
N GLY A 74 6.44 -8.87 -6.13
CA GLY A 74 6.20 -7.48 -6.50
C GLY A 74 6.03 -6.63 -5.24
N VAL A 75 6.80 -5.56 -5.09
CA VAL A 75 6.76 -4.69 -3.90
C VAL A 75 5.74 -3.58 -4.14
N VAL A 76 4.72 -3.50 -3.29
CA VAL A 76 3.60 -2.54 -3.44
C VAL A 76 3.80 -1.34 -2.52
N TYR A 77 3.81 -0.15 -3.11
CA TYR A 77 3.92 1.13 -2.43
C TYR A 77 2.62 1.93 -2.53
N GLY A 78 2.32 2.72 -1.51
CA GLY A 78 1.23 3.70 -1.53
C GLY A 78 1.54 4.89 -2.45
N ARG A 79 0.75 5.96 -2.31
CA ARG A 79 0.96 7.18 -3.08
C ARG A 79 2.23 7.91 -2.70
N VAL A 80 2.87 8.51 -3.70
CA VAL A 80 3.92 9.53 -3.50
C VAL A 80 3.25 10.85 -3.14
N ILE A 81 3.76 11.54 -2.11
CA ILE A 81 3.25 12.86 -1.75
C ILE A 81 4.15 13.91 -2.39
N ASN A 82 3.55 14.74 -3.24
CA ASN A 82 4.20 15.85 -3.91
C ASN A 82 3.83 17.15 -3.21
N LEU A 83 4.81 17.84 -2.62
CA LEU A 83 4.62 19.12 -1.94
C LEU A 83 5.28 20.23 -2.75
N SER A 84 4.53 21.28 -3.07
CA SER A 84 5.03 22.46 -3.77
C SER A 84 4.56 23.73 -3.06
N PRO A 85 5.29 24.85 -3.17
CA PRO A 85 4.75 26.14 -2.75
C PRO A 85 3.36 26.39 -3.37
N GLY A 86 2.40 26.83 -2.55
CA GLY A 86 1.00 27.04 -2.92
C GLY A 86 0.10 25.81 -2.87
N SER A 87 0.62 24.60 -2.64
CA SER A 87 -0.23 23.40 -2.57
C SER A 87 -1.09 23.38 -1.30
N ASP A 88 -2.36 22.98 -1.44
CA ASP A 88 -3.31 22.75 -0.34
C ASP A 88 -2.96 21.50 0.46
N PHE A 89 -1.93 21.62 1.29
CA PHE A 89 -1.45 20.54 2.15
C PHE A 89 -1.00 21.10 3.49
N SER A 90 -1.77 20.83 4.54
CA SER A 90 -1.54 21.41 5.85
C SER A 90 -0.41 20.72 6.62
N LEU A 91 0.18 21.44 7.58
CA LEU A 91 1.17 20.88 8.50
C LEU A 91 0.62 19.67 9.28
N THR A 92 -0.65 19.70 9.68
CA THR A 92 -1.30 18.60 10.38
C THR A 92 -1.37 17.35 9.52
N GLN A 93 -1.78 17.49 8.26
CA GLN A 93 -1.81 16.38 7.30
C GLN A 93 -0.39 15.83 7.05
N LEU A 94 0.62 16.69 6.90
CA LEU A 94 2.01 16.23 6.75
C LEU A 94 2.47 15.43 7.96
N ARG A 95 2.19 15.89 9.17
CA ARG A 95 2.53 15.15 10.39
C ARG A 95 1.85 13.79 10.46
N GLN A 96 0.59 13.68 10.04
CA GLN A 96 -0.12 12.40 9.96
C GLN A 96 0.53 11.46 8.94
N GLN A 97 0.92 11.96 7.76
CA GLN A 97 1.62 11.16 6.75
C GLN A 97 3.00 10.69 7.22
N LEU A 98 3.78 11.58 7.82
CA LEU A 98 5.08 11.23 8.39
C LEU A 98 4.95 10.19 9.50
N ALA A 99 3.92 10.30 10.35
CA ALA A 99 3.63 9.27 11.36
C ALA A 99 3.25 7.92 10.71
N ALA A 100 2.46 7.92 9.63
CA ALA A 100 2.11 6.71 8.88
C ALA A 100 3.34 6.04 8.24
N LEU A 101 4.37 6.82 7.91
CA LEU A 101 5.67 6.41 7.38
C LEU A 101 6.72 6.12 8.48
N ASN A 102 6.33 6.12 9.76
CA ASN A 102 7.21 5.92 10.91
C ASN A 102 8.41 6.88 10.95
N TYR A 103 8.24 8.13 10.51
CA TYR A 103 9.23 9.18 10.77
C TYR A 103 9.29 9.50 12.26
N GLN A 104 10.49 9.75 12.76
CA GLN A 104 10.75 10.04 14.17
C GLN A 104 10.71 11.55 14.41
N LYS A 105 9.84 11.99 15.32
CA LYS A 105 9.85 13.38 15.78
C LYS A 105 10.99 13.58 16.77
N VAL A 106 11.92 14.46 16.44
CA VAL A 106 13.09 14.81 17.26
C VAL A 106 13.20 16.33 17.41
N ARG A 107 14.06 16.78 18.34
CA ARG A 107 14.33 18.21 18.52
C ARG A 107 15.16 18.79 17.37
N THR A 108 16.16 18.04 16.90
CA THR A 108 17.08 18.45 15.83
C THR A 108 17.30 17.25 14.91
N PRO A 109 16.73 17.25 13.70
CA PRO A 109 16.92 16.16 12.73
C PRO A 109 18.40 16.06 12.35
N LYS A 110 18.94 14.84 12.41
CA LYS A 110 20.32 14.54 12.00
C LYS A 110 20.42 13.36 11.05
N ARG A 111 19.39 12.52 10.97
CA ARG A 111 19.38 11.30 10.16
C ARG A 111 18.15 11.24 9.26
N PRO A 112 18.22 10.53 8.11
CA PRO A 112 17.04 10.23 7.31
C PRO A 112 15.92 9.60 8.13
N GLY A 113 14.67 9.95 7.84
CA GLY A 113 13.54 9.43 8.62
C GLY A 113 13.26 10.21 9.91
N GLU A 114 13.93 11.35 10.14
CA GLU A 114 13.68 12.25 11.27
C GLU A 114 13.04 13.56 10.82
N TYR A 115 12.23 14.15 11.70
CA TYR A 115 11.67 15.49 11.51
C TYR A 115 11.52 16.24 12.83
N SER A 116 11.51 17.57 12.75
CA SER A 116 11.10 18.47 13.83
C SER A 116 9.98 19.36 13.31
N ALA A 117 9.11 19.85 14.19
CA ALA A 117 8.00 20.72 13.77
C ALA A 117 7.64 21.72 14.86
N SER A 118 7.39 22.96 14.45
CA SER A 118 6.77 24.02 15.24
C SER A 118 5.29 24.14 14.87
N GLN A 119 4.65 25.29 15.15
CA GLN A 119 3.27 25.55 14.72
C GLN A 119 3.15 25.87 13.23
N THR A 120 4.19 26.44 12.61
CA THR A 120 4.15 26.94 11.21
C THR A 120 5.29 26.42 10.35
N ARG A 121 6.24 25.67 10.92
CA ARG A 121 7.39 25.12 10.20
C ARG A 121 7.60 23.65 10.49
N LEU A 122 8.15 22.93 9.53
CA LEU A 122 8.57 21.54 9.66
C LEU A 122 9.93 21.35 8.99
N GLU A 123 10.89 20.85 9.76
CA GLU A 123 12.20 20.44 9.26
C GLU A 123 12.21 18.92 9.11
N ILE A 124 12.66 18.40 7.98
CA ILE A 124 12.67 16.97 7.68
C ILE A 124 13.96 16.57 6.97
N ILE A 125 14.47 15.39 7.30
CA ILE A 125 15.46 14.70 6.47
C ILE A 125 14.74 13.53 5.79
N ARG A 126 14.27 13.79 4.56
CA ARG A 126 13.53 12.83 3.73
C ARG A 126 14.45 11.68 3.33
N ARG A 127 13.92 10.45 3.35
CA ARG A 127 14.69 9.22 3.09
C ARG A 127 15.19 9.12 1.64
N PRO A 128 16.38 8.55 1.39
CA PRO A 128 16.72 8.15 0.02
C PRO A 128 15.69 7.12 -0.46
N PHE A 129 15.24 7.25 -1.71
CA PHE A 129 14.22 6.38 -2.26
C PHE A 129 14.31 6.31 -3.78
N ASP A 130 14.05 5.13 -4.33
CA ASP A 130 13.99 4.90 -5.77
C ASP A 130 12.54 5.11 -6.23
N PHE A 131 12.23 6.32 -6.72
CA PHE A 131 10.91 6.69 -7.25
C PHE A 131 10.65 6.02 -8.61
N GLU A 132 9.44 6.20 -9.12
CA GLU A 132 9.02 5.69 -10.43
C GLU A 132 9.85 6.25 -11.59
N ASP A 133 10.41 7.45 -11.44
CA ASP A 133 11.23 8.16 -12.43
C ASP A 133 12.74 8.08 -12.15
N GLY A 134 13.15 7.44 -11.05
CA GLY A 134 14.56 7.20 -10.74
C GLY A 134 14.95 7.36 -9.25
N PRO A 135 16.22 7.07 -8.93
CA PRO A 135 16.74 7.21 -7.58
C PRO A 135 16.81 8.68 -7.14
N ALA A 136 16.38 8.96 -5.91
CA ALA A 136 16.53 10.25 -5.28
C ALA A 136 17.25 10.12 -3.92
N PRO A 137 18.34 10.85 -3.68
CA PRO A 137 19.08 10.79 -2.43
C PRO A 137 18.26 11.35 -1.27
N ALA A 138 18.78 11.22 -0.05
CA ALA A 138 18.21 11.88 1.11
C ALA A 138 18.17 13.40 0.90
N ARG A 139 17.14 14.07 1.44
CA ARG A 139 16.94 15.52 1.28
C ARG A 139 16.63 16.17 2.60
N HIS A 140 17.45 17.12 3.03
CA HIS A 140 17.23 17.92 4.23
C HIS A 140 16.47 19.19 3.85
N ALA A 141 15.19 19.28 4.23
CA ALA A 141 14.30 20.34 3.82
C ALA A 141 13.61 21.02 5.03
N MET A 142 13.39 22.32 4.91
CA MET A 142 12.56 23.12 5.79
C MET A 142 11.32 23.57 5.02
N LEU A 143 10.15 23.25 5.54
CA LEU A 143 8.86 23.67 5.02
C LEU A 143 8.26 24.73 5.94
N SER A 144 7.73 25.81 5.36
CA SER A 144 6.89 26.77 6.06
C SER A 144 5.45 26.67 5.55
N PHE A 145 4.50 26.92 6.44
CA PHE A 145 3.07 26.81 6.17
C PHE A 145 2.38 28.14 6.46
N SER A 146 1.36 28.44 5.66
CA SER A 146 0.42 29.55 5.88
C SER A 146 -0.99 28.98 5.88
N GLY A 147 -1.63 28.91 7.05
CA GLY A 147 -2.92 28.23 7.21
C GLY A 147 -2.85 26.76 6.79
N SER A 148 -3.64 26.38 5.79
CA SER A 148 -3.70 25.02 5.23
C SER A 148 -2.76 24.77 4.05
N GLN A 149 -1.92 25.75 3.68
CA GLN A 149 -1.08 25.67 2.48
C GLN A 149 0.42 25.63 2.79
N VAL A 150 1.16 24.99 1.91
CA VAL A 150 2.63 25.06 1.89
C VAL A 150 3.05 26.42 1.34
N ASN A 151 3.74 27.23 2.14
CA ASN A 151 4.18 28.56 1.74
C ASN A 151 5.54 28.51 1.02
N LYS A 152 6.55 27.89 1.64
CA LYS A 152 7.90 27.78 1.08
C LYS A 152 8.55 26.46 1.45
N ILE A 153 9.37 25.94 0.55
CA ILE A 153 10.24 24.79 0.78
C ILE A 153 11.67 25.23 0.52
N THR A 154 12.58 24.99 1.46
CA THR A 154 14.00 25.36 1.36
C THR A 154 14.86 24.13 1.67
N ASP A 155 15.88 23.87 0.86
CA ASP A 155 16.91 22.89 1.18
C ASP A 155 17.83 23.47 2.26
N VAL A 156 17.97 22.76 3.38
CA VAL A 156 18.70 23.26 4.56
C VAL A 156 20.21 23.27 4.32
N SER A 157 20.72 22.36 3.49
CA SER A 157 22.16 22.23 3.23
C SER A 157 22.69 23.30 2.28
N SER A 158 21.90 23.67 1.28
CA SER A 158 22.26 24.64 0.24
C SER A 158 21.61 26.02 0.41
N ASN A 159 20.62 26.14 1.30
CA ASN A 159 19.78 27.32 1.50
C ASN A 159 19.01 27.76 0.22
N GLN A 160 18.82 26.85 -0.74
CA GLN A 160 18.09 27.11 -1.97
C GLN A 160 16.60 26.80 -1.84
N SER A 161 15.75 27.58 -2.52
CA SER A 161 14.31 27.31 -2.55
C SER A 161 14.01 26.12 -3.46
N LEU A 162 13.11 25.25 -3.03
CA LEU A 162 12.68 24.07 -3.79
C LEU A 162 11.27 24.29 -4.34
N GLY A 163 11.11 24.07 -5.65
CA GLY A 163 9.78 24.07 -6.28
C GLY A 163 8.94 22.83 -5.94
N LEU A 164 9.61 21.71 -5.61
CA LEU A 164 8.97 20.43 -5.31
C LEU A 164 9.78 19.66 -4.27
N LEU A 165 9.07 19.08 -3.29
CA LEU A 165 9.58 18.05 -2.40
C LEU A 165 8.68 16.82 -2.48
N ARG A 166 9.27 15.69 -2.84
CA ARG A 166 8.61 14.38 -2.85
C ARG A 166 8.87 13.65 -1.54
N ILE A 167 7.82 13.15 -0.91
CA ILE A 167 7.92 12.23 0.23
C ILE A 167 7.74 10.81 -0.28
N GLU A 168 8.61 9.91 0.17
CA GLU A 168 8.58 8.51 -0.26
C GLU A 168 7.30 7.80 0.18
N PRO A 169 6.80 6.85 -0.63
CA PRO A 169 5.56 6.14 -0.33
C PRO A 169 5.75 5.05 0.72
N LYS A 170 4.67 4.70 1.41
CA LYS A 170 4.65 3.61 2.39
C LYS A 170 4.68 2.25 1.68
N LEU A 171 5.46 1.30 2.19
CA LEU A 171 5.33 -0.12 1.80
C LEU A 171 3.97 -0.66 2.29
N LEU A 172 3.09 -1.02 1.36
CA LEU A 172 1.77 -1.58 1.65
C LEU A 172 1.76 -3.10 1.72
N GLY A 173 2.72 -3.75 1.08
CA GLY A 173 2.84 -5.20 1.09
C GLY A 173 3.55 -5.71 -0.14
N MET A 174 3.29 -6.97 -0.43
CA MET A 174 3.88 -7.69 -1.54
C MET A 174 2.78 -8.37 -2.36
N MET A 175 2.98 -8.43 -3.67
CA MET A 175 2.16 -9.20 -4.60
C MET A 175 2.78 -10.59 -4.74
N GLU A 176 1.99 -11.60 -4.39
CA GLU A 176 2.42 -12.99 -4.38
C GLU A 176 2.89 -13.45 -5.77
N SER A 177 4.04 -14.12 -5.82
CA SER A 177 4.58 -14.78 -7.02
C SER A 177 4.29 -16.29 -7.03
N GLY A 178 3.40 -16.78 -6.16
CA GLY A 178 3.15 -18.20 -5.95
C GLY A 178 4.10 -18.88 -4.94
N ILE A 179 5.16 -18.20 -4.50
CA ILE A 179 6.05 -18.65 -3.41
C ILE A 179 5.68 -17.91 -2.12
N ARG A 180 5.57 -18.65 -1.01
CA ARG A 180 5.17 -18.11 0.31
C ARG A 180 6.29 -17.37 1.06
N GLU A 181 7.41 -17.06 0.43
CA GLU A 181 8.54 -16.38 1.08
C GLU A 181 8.57 -14.91 0.74
N GLN A 182 8.53 -14.07 1.78
CA GLN A 182 8.63 -12.62 1.61
C GLN A 182 10.09 -12.19 1.72
N ARG A 183 10.56 -11.42 0.73
CA ARG A 183 11.91 -10.85 0.68
C ARG A 183 11.89 -9.45 0.06
N LEU A 184 12.64 -8.54 0.66
CA LEU A 184 12.95 -7.22 0.09
C LEU A 184 14.46 -7.19 -0.15
N PHE A 185 14.85 -7.29 -1.42
CA PHE A 185 16.25 -7.31 -1.80
C PHE A 185 16.92 -5.96 -1.53
N LEU A 186 18.12 -5.99 -0.98
CA LEU A 186 19.00 -4.85 -0.84
C LEU A 186 20.43 -5.27 -1.22
N PRO A 187 21.16 -4.49 -2.05
CA PRO A 187 22.55 -4.78 -2.36
C PRO A 187 23.46 -4.55 -1.13
N ARG A 188 24.62 -5.24 -1.08
CA ARG A 188 25.56 -5.19 0.05
C ARG A 188 25.93 -3.77 0.48
N GLU A 189 26.15 -2.88 -0.47
CA GLU A 189 26.57 -1.49 -0.27
C GLU A 189 25.55 -0.64 0.51
N ARG A 190 24.26 -1.00 0.45
CA ARG A 190 23.19 -0.27 1.15
C ARG A 190 22.95 -0.77 2.58
N PHE A 191 23.64 -1.81 3.04
CA PHE A 191 23.56 -2.27 4.42
C PHE A 191 24.45 -1.42 5.35
N PRO A 192 24.00 -1.11 6.59
CA PRO A 192 24.82 -0.42 7.57
C PRO A 192 26.09 -1.21 7.91
N GLU A 193 27.25 -0.56 7.90
CA GLU A 193 28.52 -1.26 8.14
C GLU A 193 28.58 -1.92 9.53
N PHE A 194 28.05 -1.25 10.55
CA PHE A 194 27.93 -1.83 11.89
C PHE A 194 27.17 -3.17 11.91
N LEU A 195 26.13 -3.32 11.09
CA LEU A 195 25.38 -4.58 11.00
C LEU A 195 26.28 -5.71 10.49
N VAL A 196 27.06 -5.41 9.45
CA VAL A 196 27.93 -6.38 8.79
C VAL A 196 29.07 -6.78 9.70
N GLU A 197 29.74 -5.80 10.31
CA GLU A 197 30.80 -6.07 11.28
C GLU A 197 30.28 -6.88 12.48
N ALA A 198 29.10 -6.55 13.00
CA ALA A 198 28.47 -7.29 14.08
C ALA A 198 28.13 -8.73 13.67
N LEU A 199 27.59 -8.93 12.47
CA LEU A 199 27.29 -10.26 11.95
C LEU A 199 28.56 -11.12 11.83
N ILE A 200 29.61 -10.59 11.21
CA ILE A 200 30.90 -11.28 11.05
C ILE A 200 31.51 -11.56 12.43
N THR A 201 31.56 -10.57 13.33
CA THR A 201 32.15 -10.73 14.68
C THR A 201 31.45 -11.81 15.51
N THR A 202 30.13 -11.95 15.33
CA THR A 202 29.30 -12.83 16.14
C THR A 202 29.18 -14.25 15.57
N GLU A 203 29.07 -14.38 14.25
CA GLU A 203 28.81 -15.65 13.58
C GLU A 203 30.08 -16.25 12.94
N ASP A 204 31.00 -15.43 12.40
CA ASP A 204 32.16 -15.92 11.64
C ASP A 204 33.33 -14.92 11.57
N ARG A 205 34.14 -14.85 12.63
CA ARG A 205 35.18 -13.81 12.80
C ARG A 205 36.25 -13.80 11.71
N ASP A 206 36.58 -14.97 11.15
CA ASP A 206 37.63 -15.12 10.13
C ASP A 206 37.04 -15.17 8.70
N PHE A 207 35.80 -14.68 8.51
CA PHE A 207 35.02 -14.85 7.28
C PHE A 207 35.79 -14.53 6.00
N TYR A 208 36.53 -13.42 5.97
CA TYR A 208 37.29 -13.00 4.78
C TYR A 208 38.58 -13.80 4.54
N HIS A 209 39.04 -14.60 5.51
CA HIS A 209 40.34 -15.28 5.45
C HIS A 209 40.26 -16.78 5.17
N HIS A 210 39.10 -17.41 5.39
CA HIS A 210 38.92 -18.83 5.08
C HIS A 210 38.24 -19.03 3.73
N GLU A 211 38.39 -20.21 3.11
CA GLU A 211 37.75 -20.56 1.83
C GLU A 211 36.47 -21.37 2.11
N GLY A 212 35.38 -20.74 2.55
CA GLY A 212 34.07 -21.40 2.75
C GLY A 212 33.93 -22.21 4.04
N VAL A 213 34.98 -22.90 4.49
CA VAL A 213 35.01 -23.65 5.74
C VAL A 213 36.18 -23.17 6.59
N SER A 214 35.96 -23.02 7.91
CA SER A 214 36.99 -22.55 8.85
C SER A 214 37.52 -23.71 9.72
N PRO A 215 38.73 -24.23 9.45
CA PRO A 215 39.34 -25.27 10.28
C PRO A 215 39.59 -24.80 11.72
N THR A 216 40.05 -23.55 11.87
CA THR A 216 40.26 -22.90 13.17
C THR A 216 38.93 -22.77 13.93
N GLY A 217 37.84 -22.43 13.24
CA GLY A 217 36.49 -22.35 13.78
C GLY A 217 35.95 -23.69 14.27
N ILE A 218 36.15 -24.75 13.49
CA ILE A 218 35.75 -26.11 13.86
C ILE A 218 36.54 -26.58 15.09
N LEU A 219 37.87 -26.41 15.09
CA LEU A 219 38.72 -26.83 16.20
C LEU A 219 38.38 -26.07 17.49
N ARG A 220 38.19 -24.74 17.41
CA ARG A 220 37.77 -23.90 18.53
C ARG A 220 36.43 -24.36 19.11
N ALA A 221 35.43 -24.62 18.27
CA ALA A 221 34.13 -25.10 18.70
C ALA A 221 34.21 -26.49 19.35
N LEU A 222 35.05 -27.39 18.80
CA LEU A 222 35.29 -28.71 19.37
C LEU A 222 35.86 -28.62 20.78
N VAL A 223 36.92 -27.84 20.98
CA VAL A 223 37.55 -27.64 22.31
C VAL A 223 36.57 -27.04 23.31
N ALA A 224 35.80 -26.02 22.90
CA ALA A 224 34.81 -25.39 23.77
C ALA A 224 33.68 -26.36 24.17
N ASN A 225 33.19 -27.18 23.23
CA ASN A 225 32.12 -28.15 23.49
C ASN A 225 32.60 -29.32 24.39
N ILE A 226 33.85 -29.77 24.24
CA ILE A 226 34.45 -30.78 25.13
C ILE A 226 34.57 -30.22 26.55
N ARG A 227 35.08 -29.00 26.72
CA ARG A 227 35.20 -28.36 28.05
C ARG A 227 33.86 -28.15 28.74
N ALA A 228 32.81 -27.86 27.97
CA ALA A 228 31.48 -27.57 28.52
C ALA A 228 30.59 -28.82 28.70
N GLY A 229 31.01 -30.01 28.23
CA GLY A 229 30.23 -31.25 28.29
C GLY A 229 28.94 -31.23 27.47
N ARG A 230 28.68 -30.19 26.68
CA ARG A 230 27.51 -30.01 25.81
C ARG A 230 27.87 -29.10 24.64
N THR A 231 27.02 -29.08 23.60
CA THR A 231 27.21 -28.14 22.49
C THR A 231 26.90 -26.70 22.94
N VAL A 232 27.94 -25.88 23.09
CA VAL A 232 27.85 -24.46 23.50
C VAL A 232 28.19 -23.52 22.35
N GLN A 233 29.14 -23.91 21.48
CA GLN A 233 29.60 -23.11 20.35
C GLN A 233 29.47 -23.89 19.03
N GLY A 234 28.99 -23.21 17.98
CA GLY A 234 28.93 -23.73 16.63
C GLY A 234 30.21 -23.39 15.86
N GLY A 235 30.73 -24.33 15.08
CA GLY A 235 31.89 -24.13 14.19
C GLY A 235 31.52 -23.91 12.73
N SER A 236 30.28 -23.48 12.42
CA SER A 236 29.82 -23.31 11.04
C SER A 236 30.03 -21.88 10.55
N THR A 237 30.55 -21.72 9.34
CA THR A 237 30.82 -20.42 8.68
C THR A 237 29.55 -19.79 8.11
N LEU A 238 29.59 -18.51 7.76
CA LEU A 238 28.50 -17.83 7.06
C LEU A 238 28.20 -18.50 5.70
N THR A 239 29.24 -18.88 4.95
CA THR A 239 29.09 -19.58 3.66
C THR A 239 28.39 -20.94 3.83
N GLN A 240 28.73 -21.70 4.88
CA GLN A 240 28.05 -22.95 5.21
C GLN A 240 26.58 -22.73 5.60
N GLN A 241 26.30 -21.71 6.41
CA GLN A 241 24.94 -21.37 6.76
C GLN A 241 24.10 -20.94 5.54
N LEU A 242 24.71 -20.19 4.60
CA LEU A 242 24.07 -19.83 3.33
C LEU A 242 23.76 -21.07 2.49
N ALA A 243 24.73 -21.97 2.31
CA ALA A 243 24.54 -23.21 1.56
C ALA A 243 23.40 -24.06 2.14
N LYS A 244 23.35 -24.17 3.47
CA LYS A 244 22.28 -24.85 4.19
C LYS A 244 20.91 -24.24 3.91
N ASN A 245 20.79 -22.92 3.94
CA ASN A 245 19.50 -22.24 3.79
C ASN A 245 18.99 -22.27 2.34
N LEU A 246 19.89 -22.14 1.35
CA LEU A 246 19.51 -22.06 -0.07
C LEU A 246 19.29 -23.44 -0.73
N PHE A 247 20.05 -24.47 -0.35
CA PHE A 247 20.14 -25.69 -1.16
C PHE A 247 19.75 -27.00 -0.47
N LEU A 248 19.72 -27.02 0.87
CA LEU A 248 19.62 -28.24 1.67
C LEU A 248 18.34 -28.30 2.48
N THR A 249 17.91 -29.51 2.82
CA THR A 249 16.76 -29.76 3.69
C THR A 249 17.12 -29.53 5.18
N ARG A 250 16.11 -29.55 6.05
CA ARG A 250 16.29 -29.36 7.51
C ARG A 250 16.77 -30.62 8.24
N ASP A 251 17.01 -31.72 7.54
CA ASP A 251 17.33 -33.02 8.13
C ASP A 251 18.65 -33.02 8.88
N ARG A 252 18.72 -33.57 10.09
CA ARG A 252 19.96 -33.56 10.89
C ARG A 252 20.85 -34.76 10.60
N THR A 253 21.42 -34.83 9.39
CA THR A 253 22.36 -35.91 9.00
C THR A 253 23.80 -35.40 8.85
N LEU A 254 24.77 -36.28 9.14
CA LEU A 254 26.20 -35.99 8.89
C LEU A 254 26.47 -35.81 7.39
N TRP A 255 25.77 -36.59 6.54
CA TRP A 255 25.88 -36.46 5.09
C TRP A 255 25.46 -35.08 4.59
N ARG A 256 24.33 -34.53 5.09
CA ARG A 256 23.93 -33.14 4.79
C ARG A 256 25.02 -32.17 5.20
N LYS A 257 25.69 -32.39 6.34
CA LYS A 257 26.76 -31.51 6.81
C LYS A 257 28.01 -31.55 5.92
N VAL A 258 28.34 -32.72 5.36
CA VAL A 258 29.40 -32.86 4.35
C VAL A 258 29.02 -32.12 3.06
N GLN A 259 27.79 -32.27 2.58
CA GLN A 259 27.29 -31.52 1.42
C GLN A 259 27.33 -30.00 1.66
N GLU A 260 26.93 -29.54 2.85
CA GLU A 260 26.99 -28.13 3.26
C GLU A 260 28.42 -27.58 3.22
N ALA A 261 29.39 -28.33 3.75
CA ALA A 261 30.79 -27.95 3.72
C ALA A 261 31.34 -27.91 2.28
N TYR A 262 31.02 -28.91 1.45
CA TYR A 262 31.51 -28.95 0.07
C TYR A 262 30.90 -27.85 -0.81
N MET A 263 29.58 -27.63 -0.69
CA MET A 263 28.91 -26.48 -1.32
C MET A 263 29.52 -25.15 -0.87
N ALA A 264 29.91 -25.02 0.40
CA ALA A 264 30.55 -23.81 0.89
C ALA A 264 31.92 -23.55 0.25
N LEU A 265 32.73 -24.60 0.05
CA LEU A 265 34.00 -24.48 -0.69
C LEU A 265 33.75 -24.01 -2.14
N ILE A 266 32.76 -24.61 -2.82
CA ILE A 266 32.42 -24.27 -4.20
C ILE A 266 31.92 -22.82 -4.30
N LEU A 267 31.06 -22.38 -3.37
CA LEU A 267 30.55 -21.01 -3.33
C LEU A 267 31.68 -19.99 -3.17
N ASP A 268 32.61 -20.22 -2.24
CA ASP A 268 33.74 -19.31 -1.99
C ASP A 268 34.76 -19.30 -3.13
N PHE A 269 34.90 -20.42 -3.84
CA PHE A 269 35.73 -20.47 -5.05
C PHE A 269 35.13 -19.67 -6.22
N ARG A 270 33.80 -19.64 -6.35
CA ARG A 270 33.12 -19.01 -7.49
C ARG A 270 32.71 -17.55 -7.29
N TYR A 271 32.34 -17.18 -6.07
CA TYR A 271 31.74 -15.88 -5.78
C TYR A 271 32.59 -15.13 -4.76
N SER A 272 32.65 -13.80 -4.91
CA SER A 272 33.33 -12.96 -3.93
C SER A 272 32.66 -13.04 -2.56
N LYS A 273 33.45 -12.78 -1.51
CA LYS A 273 32.97 -12.70 -0.12
C LYS A 273 31.79 -11.74 0.03
N ASP A 274 31.86 -10.59 -0.64
CA ASP A 274 30.76 -9.62 -0.63
C ASP A 274 29.49 -10.16 -1.29
N LYS A 275 29.60 -10.95 -2.35
CA LYS A 275 28.43 -11.56 -2.99
C LYS A 275 27.80 -12.64 -2.11
N ILE A 276 28.61 -13.44 -1.44
CA ILE A 276 28.15 -14.45 -0.45
C ILE A 276 27.46 -13.76 0.72
N LEU A 277 28.06 -12.69 1.23
CA LEU A 277 27.52 -11.91 2.33
C LEU A 277 26.23 -11.19 1.93
N GLU A 278 26.16 -10.57 0.75
CA GLU A 278 24.94 -10.02 0.17
C GLU A 278 23.82 -11.07 0.15
N ALA A 279 24.16 -12.28 -0.32
CA ALA A 279 23.20 -13.35 -0.38
C ALA A 279 22.71 -13.78 1.00
N TYR A 280 23.63 -13.90 1.96
CA TYR A 280 23.30 -14.21 3.34
C TYR A 280 22.39 -13.17 4.00
N LEU A 281 22.72 -11.88 3.85
CA LEU A 281 21.98 -10.76 4.43
C LEU A 281 20.52 -10.69 3.93
N ASN A 282 20.28 -11.15 2.70
CA ASN A 282 18.95 -11.22 2.11
C ASN A 282 18.24 -12.57 2.31
N GLU A 283 18.98 -13.64 2.66
CA GLU A 283 18.43 -14.99 2.78
C GLU A 283 17.99 -15.36 4.19
N VAL A 284 18.68 -14.87 5.22
CA VAL A 284 18.49 -15.35 6.58
C VAL A 284 17.05 -15.21 7.07
N TYR A 285 16.48 -16.29 7.59
CA TYR A 285 15.17 -16.26 8.23
C TYR A 285 15.24 -15.43 9.51
N LEU A 286 14.37 -14.44 9.68
CA LEU A 286 14.36 -13.59 10.88
C LEU A 286 13.07 -13.67 11.68
N GLY A 287 11.99 -14.17 11.11
CA GLY A 287 10.72 -14.27 11.81
C GLY A 287 9.57 -14.62 10.89
N GLN A 288 8.35 -14.43 11.38
CA GLN A 288 7.13 -14.74 10.66
C GLN A 288 6.15 -13.58 10.77
N SER A 289 5.44 -13.27 9.68
CA SER A 289 4.34 -12.31 9.67
C SER A 289 3.10 -12.99 9.09
N ARG A 290 2.02 -13.09 9.87
CA ARG A 290 0.71 -13.68 9.44
C ARG A 290 0.78 -15.05 8.75
N GLY A 291 1.70 -15.91 9.17
CA GLY A 291 1.87 -17.23 8.56
C GLY A 291 2.99 -17.30 7.52
N GLU A 292 3.46 -16.17 7.01
CA GLU A 292 4.50 -16.10 6.00
C GLU A 292 5.90 -15.91 6.62
N PRO A 293 6.91 -16.70 6.22
CA PRO A 293 8.29 -16.52 6.65
C PRO A 293 8.88 -15.22 6.11
N VAL A 294 9.57 -14.50 7.00
CA VAL A 294 10.24 -13.24 6.72
C VAL A 294 11.74 -13.49 6.61
N HIS A 295 12.25 -13.32 5.39
CA HIS A 295 13.66 -13.51 5.07
C HIS A 295 14.37 -12.18 4.82
N GLY A 296 15.63 -12.14 5.23
CA GLY A 296 16.53 -11.02 5.04
C GLY A 296 16.37 -9.91 6.07
N PHE A 297 17.50 -9.30 6.40
CA PHE A 297 17.59 -8.16 7.30
C PHE A 297 16.72 -6.95 6.90
N PRO A 298 16.53 -6.60 5.61
CA PRO A 298 15.68 -5.46 5.23
C PRO A 298 14.23 -5.62 5.69
N LEU A 299 13.65 -6.81 5.56
CA LEU A 299 12.31 -7.09 6.08
C LEU A 299 12.30 -7.31 7.59
N GLY A 300 13.35 -7.91 8.16
CA GLY A 300 13.49 -7.99 9.61
C GLY A 300 13.41 -6.61 10.28
N ALA A 301 14.12 -5.63 9.73
CA ALA A 301 14.06 -4.24 10.19
C ALA A 301 12.62 -3.69 10.18
N ARG A 302 11.88 -3.91 9.09
CA ARG A 302 10.48 -3.48 8.97
C ARG A 302 9.54 -4.26 9.89
N LEU A 303 9.73 -5.56 10.08
CA LEU A 303 8.90 -6.41 10.93
C LEU A 303 9.03 -6.03 12.40
N TYR A 304 10.25 -5.82 12.88
CA TYR A 304 10.51 -5.58 14.30
C TYR A 304 10.46 -4.10 14.68
N PHE A 305 10.85 -3.19 13.78
CA PHE A 305 11.01 -1.76 14.09
C PHE A 305 10.20 -0.81 13.22
N GLY A 306 9.47 -1.32 12.21
CA GLY A 306 8.67 -0.51 11.30
C GLY A 306 9.47 0.42 10.40
N ARG A 307 10.80 0.24 10.32
CA ARG A 307 11.75 1.20 9.73
C ARG A 307 12.69 0.50 8.73
N PRO A 308 13.20 1.23 7.72
CA PRO A 308 14.30 0.76 6.88
C PRO A 308 15.54 0.42 7.72
N ILE A 309 16.32 -0.54 7.24
CA ILE A 309 17.51 -1.01 7.99
C ILE A 309 18.57 0.08 8.19
N SER A 310 18.69 1.01 7.23
CA SER A 310 19.61 2.15 7.28
C SER A 310 19.31 3.14 8.41
N GLU A 311 18.11 3.09 9.00
CA GLU A 311 17.70 3.98 10.11
C GLU A 311 17.85 3.34 11.48
N LEU A 312 18.15 2.05 11.54
CA LEU A 312 18.24 1.34 12.81
C LEU A 312 19.47 1.77 13.59
N ARG A 313 19.27 1.90 14.89
CA ARG A 313 20.36 2.15 15.82
C ARG A 313 21.20 0.89 16.04
N VAL A 314 22.39 1.07 16.59
CA VAL A 314 23.31 -0.04 16.92
C VAL A 314 22.67 -1.09 17.83
N ASP A 315 21.83 -0.71 18.80
CA ASP A 315 21.10 -1.65 19.66
C ASP A 315 20.07 -2.49 18.89
N GLN A 316 19.44 -1.90 17.88
CA GLN A 316 18.43 -2.56 17.04
C GLN A 316 19.10 -3.48 16.01
N LEU A 317 20.20 -3.04 15.40
CA LEU A 317 21.03 -3.86 14.52
C LEU A 317 21.61 -5.07 15.25
N ALA A 318 22.14 -4.85 16.47
CA ALA A 318 22.63 -5.91 17.34
C ALA A 318 21.55 -6.93 17.71
N LEU A 319 20.30 -6.49 17.90
CA LEU A 319 19.17 -7.40 18.10
C LEU A 319 18.93 -8.27 16.86
N LEU A 320 18.90 -7.68 15.66
CA LEU A 320 18.71 -8.43 14.41
C LEU A 320 19.79 -9.49 14.22
N VAL A 321 21.06 -9.11 14.40
CA VAL A 321 22.20 -10.04 14.34
C VAL A 321 22.07 -11.13 15.41
N GLY A 322 21.73 -10.76 16.64
CA GLY A 322 21.55 -11.70 17.74
C GLY A 322 20.49 -12.78 17.46
N MET A 323 19.43 -12.43 16.73
CA MET A 323 18.34 -13.34 16.37
C MET A 323 18.74 -14.39 15.33
N VAL A 324 19.73 -14.13 14.47
CA VAL A 324 20.17 -15.04 13.39
C VAL A 324 20.46 -16.46 13.90
N LYS A 325 21.13 -16.57 15.06
CA LYS A 325 21.44 -17.86 15.70
C LYS A 325 20.20 -18.72 15.97
N GLY A 326 19.05 -18.09 16.23
CA GLY A 326 17.81 -18.78 16.57
C GLY A 326 16.61 -17.84 16.56
N PRO A 327 16.04 -17.51 15.39
CA PRO A 327 15.04 -16.44 15.26
C PRO A 327 13.78 -16.68 16.09
N SER A 328 13.34 -17.94 16.19
CA SER A 328 12.20 -18.32 17.04
C SER A 328 12.54 -18.32 18.53
N TYR A 329 13.78 -18.69 18.89
CA TYR A 329 14.22 -18.78 20.29
C TYR A 329 14.51 -17.42 20.91
N TYR A 330 15.07 -16.50 20.11
CA TYR A 330 15.35 -15.11 20.47
C TYR A 330 14.27 -14.15 19.98
N ASN A 331 13.06 -14.65 19.68
CA ASN A 331 11.98 -13.81 19.20
C ASN A 331 11.58 -12.78 20.29
N PRO A 332 11.72 -11.47 20.05
CA PRO A 332 11.53 -10.47 21.10
C PRO A 332 10.07 -10.27 21.51
N PHE A 333 9.11 -10.71 20.70
CA PHE A 333 7.68 -10.70 21.07
C PHE A 333 7.31 -11.84 22.02
N ARG A 334 7.98 -13.00 21.89
CA ARG A 334 7.70 -14.19 22.71
C ARG A 334 8.63 -14.31 23.92
N HIS A 335 9.89 -13.90 23.75
CA HIS A 335 10.98 -14.11 24.69
C HIS A 335 11.85 -12.84 24.82
N PRO A 336 11.31 -11.72 25.33
CA PRO A 336 12.01 -10.44 25.39
C PRO A 336 13.31 -10.51 26.19
N GLU A 337 13.32 -11.21 27.33
CA GLU A 337 14.53 -11.34 28.15
C GLU A 337 15.67 -12.04 27.41
N ARG A 338 15.39 -13.17 26.74
CA ARG A 338 16.41 -13.89 25.95
C ARG A 338 16.93 -13.04 24.81
N ALA A 339 16.03 -12.32 24.15
CA ALA A 339 16.37 -11.42 23.05
C ALA A 339 17.28 -10.28 23.54
N LYS A 340 16.94 -9.68 24.69
CA LYS A 340 17.74 -8.63 25.34
C LYS A 340 19.12 -9.14 25.71
N THR A 341 19.23 -10.26 26.43
CA THR A 341 20.54 -10.85 26.79
C THR A 341 21.39 -11.13 25.55
N ARG A 342 20.77 -11.64 24.47
CA ARG A 342 21.47 -11.95 23.23
C ARG A 342 21.93 -10.69 22.50
N ARG A 343 21.10 -9.65 22.42
CA ARG A 343 21.49 -8.34 21.89
C ARG A 343 22.64 -7.73 22.69
N ASP A 344 22.55 -7.73 24.02
CA ASP A 344 23.53 -7.11 24.89
C ASP A 344 24.90 -7.84 24.80
N LEU A 345 24.89 -9.16 24.54
CA LEU A 345 26.11 -9.92 24.17
C LEU A 345 26.71 -9.43 22.84
N VAL A 346 25.91 -9.22 21.80
CA VAL A 346 26.40 -8.70 20.51
C VAL A 346 27.04 -7.32 20.70
N LEU A 347 26.38 -6.43 21.46
CA LEU A 347 26.92 -5.11 21.78
C LEU A 347 28.27 -5.20 22.53
N ARG A 348 28.39 -6.14 23.48
CA ARG A 348 29.63 -6.35 24.22
C ARG A 348 30.77 -6.83 23.31
N LEU A 349 30.49 -7.76 22.40
CA LEU A 349 31.46 -8.22 21.42
C LEU A 349 31.94 -7.08 20.51
N MET A 350 31.06 -6.15 20.15
CA MET A 350 31.43 -4.97 19.36
C MET A 350 32.28 -3.97 20.14
N LEU A 351 32.05 -3.82 21.45
CA LEU A 351 32.93 -3.06 22.35
C LEU A 351 34.32 -3.69 22.43
N GLU A 352 34.41 -5.01 22.64
CA GLU A 352 35.68 -5.75 22.71
C GLU A 352 36.51 -5.67 21.42
N GLN A 353 35.85 -5.49 20.26
CA GLN A 353 36.50 -5.30 18.96
C GLN A 353 36.79 -3.84 18.62
N ASN A 354 36.65 -2.91 19.58
CA ASN A 354 36.80 -1.46 19.39
C ASN A 354 35.88 -0.86 18.29
N ARG A 355 34.77 -1.53 17.97
CA ARG A 355 33.75 -1.05 17.01
C ARG A 355 32.67 -0.23 17.70
N LEU A 356 32.62 -0.24 19.03
CA LEU A 356 31.72 0.55 19.85
C LEU A 356 32.51 1.17 21.00
N THR A 357 32.29 2.45 21.30
CA THR A 357 32.88 3.10 22.48
C THR A 357 32.13 2.67 23.75
N SER A 358 32.77 2.75 24.92
CA SER A 358 32.12 2.44 26.21
C SER A 358 30.83 3.25 26.41
N VAL A 359 30.87 4.55 26.13
CA VAL A 359 29.71 5.45 26.23
C VAL A 359 28.57 4.99 25.32
N ASN A 360 28.86 4.62 24.07
CA ASN A 360 27.84 4.14 23.14
C ASN A 360 27.32 2.75 23.53
N TYR A 361 28.17 1.89 24.09
CA TYR A 361 27.78 0.58 24.61
C TYR A 361 26.79 0.73 25.77
N ASP A 362 27.12 1.53 26.79
CA ASP A 362 26.27 1.72 27.97
C ASP A 362 24.93 2.35 27.57
N ALA A 363 24.96 3.34 26.67
CA ALA A 363 23.76 3.97 26.13
C ALA A 363 22.90 3.02 25.26
N ALA A 364 23.50 2.01 24.61
CA ALA A 364 22.80 1.01 23.80
C ALA A 364 22.24 -0.14 24.66
N ALA A 365 23.02 -0.66 25.61
CA ALA A 365 22.66 -1.79 26.46
C ALA A 365 21.58 -1.45 27.50
N SER A 366 21.54 -0.19 27.96
CA SER A 366 20.50 0.31 28.87
C SER A 366 19.13 0.48 28.21
N ARG A 367 19.05 0.50 26.87
CA ARG A 367 17.78 0.69 26.16
C ARG A 367 16.89 -0.55 26.21
N PRO A 368 15.56 -0.37 26.28
CA PRO A 368 14.62 -1.45 26.01
C PRO A 368 14.76 -1.93 24.56
N LEU A 369 14.10 -3.04 24.21
CA LEU A 369 14.17 -3.60 22.86
C LEU A 369 13.60 -2.65 21.78
N ASP A 370 12.73 -1.71 22.15
CA ASP A 370 12.17 -0.67 21.27
C ASP A 370 11.59 -1.22 19.95
N ILE A 371 10.84 -2.32 20.07
CA ILE A 371 10.15 -2.99 18.96
C ILE A 371 8.73 -2.44 18.76
N GLN A 372 8.15 -2.70 17.59
CA GLN A 372 6.74 -2.45 17.31
C GLN A 372 5.85 -3.17 18.33
N LYS A 373 4.65 -2.64 18.59
CA LYS A 373 3.66 -3.30 19.47
C LYS A 373 3.17 -4.63 18.89
N THR A 374 3.03 -4.70 17.57
CA THR A 374 2.57 -5.89 16.85
C THR A 374 3.51 -6.21 15.69
N PRO A 375 3.93 -7.48 15.52
CA PRO A 375 4.79 -7.89 14.40
C PRO A 375 3.99 -7.85 13.10
N SER A 376 4.15 -6.78 12.33
CA SER A 376 3.45 -6.62 11.06
C SER A 376 4.32 -5.90 10.05
N LEU A 377 4.47 -6.47 8.86
CA LEU A 377 5.15 -5.79 7.74
C LEU A 377 4.26 -4.69 7.15
N SER A 378 2.96 -4.96 7.06
CA SER A 378 1.95 -3.99 6.64
C SER A 378 0.57 -4.35 7.17
N ARG A 379 -0.36 -3.40 7.18
CA ARG A 379 -1.78 -3.69 7.42
C ARG A 379 -2.38 -4.34 6.17
N PRO A 380 -3.18 -5.41 6.30
CA PRO A 380 -3.72 -6.08 5.13
C PRO A 380 -4.80 -5.20 4.51
N GLN A 381 -4.73 -5.01 3.18
CA GLN A 381 -5.67 -4.19 2.42
C GLN A 381 -6.27 -5.01 1.26
N PRO A 382 -6.93 -6.15 1.56
CA PRO A 382 -7.33 -7.12 0.54
C PRO A 382 -8.23 -6.49 -0.53
N ALA A 383 -9.20 -5.66 -0.12
CA ALA A 383 -10.12 -5.03 -1.05
C ALA A 383 -9.41 -4.15 -2.09
N TYR A 384 -8.44 -3.35 -1.66
CA TYR A 384 -7.64 -2.52 -2.57
C TYR A 384 -6.71 -3.37 -3.45
N PHE A 385 -6.11 -4.43 -2.89
CA PHE A 385 -5.25 -5.34 -3.63
C PHE A 385 -6.00 -6.13 -4.70
N ASP A 386 -7.29 -6.42 -4.52
CA ASP A 386 -8.12 -7.05 -5.55
C ASP A 386 -8.29 -6.13 -6.77
N GLN A 387 -8.58 -4.84 -6.55
CA GLN A 387 -8.63 -3.86 -7.63
C GLN A 387 -7.26 -3.69 -8.31
N LEU A 388 -6.19 -3.64 -7.52
CA LEU A 388 -4.83 -3.52 -8.03
C LEU A 388 -4.44 -4.71 -8.91
N LYS A 389 -4.79 -5.94 -8.50
CA LYS A 389 -4.57 -7.16 -9.30
C LYS A 389 -5.28 -7.07 -10.65
N GLU A 390 -6.53 -6.59 -10.66
CA GLU A 390 -7.30 -6.45 -11.89
C GLU A 390 -6.69 -5.41 -12.83
N GLU A 391 -6.28 -4.24 -12.30
CA GLU A 391 -5.61 -3.22 -13.12
C GLU A 391 -4.24 -3.66 -13.64
N ILE A 392 -3.47 -4.41 -12.85
CA ILE A 392 -2.19 -4.99 -13.33
C ILE A 392 -2.46 -5.98 -14.47
N ARG A 393 -3.43 -6.88 -14.29
CA ARG A 393 -3.81 -7.88 -15.30
C ARG A 393 -4.23 -7.22 -16.62
N HIS A 394 -5.05 -6.16 -16.53
CA HIS A 394 -5.57 -5.48 -17.71
C HIS A 394 -4.54 -4.55 -18.38
N ASN A 395 -3.81 -3.75 -17.60
CA ASN A 395 -2.99 -2.65 -18.14
C ASN A 395 -1.51 -3.00 -18.32
N VAL A 396 -0.98 -3.91 -17.51
CA VAL A 396 0.42 -4.36 -17.62
C VAL A 396 0.50 -5.65 -18.44
N GLY A 397 -0.47 -6.55 -18.27
CA GLY A 397 -0.61 -7.78 -19.03
C GLY A 397 0.67 -8.63 -19.00
N ASP A 398 1.10 -9.07 -20.18
CA ASP A 398 2.25 -9.98 -20.34
C ASP A 398 3.59 -9.37 -19.90
N LYS A 399 3.68 -8.03 -19.75
CA LYS A 399 4.87 -7.37 -19.22
C LYS A 399 5.06 -7.62 -17.72
N TYR A 400 4.03 -8.09 -17.02
CA TYR A 400 4.12 -8.41 -15.59
C TYR A 400 4.84 -9.73 -15.38
N ALA A 401 6.16 -9.66 -15.15
CA ALA A 401 6.97 -10.81 -14.81
C ALA A 401 6.88 -11.14 -13.30
N ALA A 402 6.02 -12.10 -12.94
CA ALA A 402 5.94 -12.60 -11.57
C ALA A 402 7.32 -13.14 -11.11
N GLY A 403 7.74 -12.77 -9.89
CA GLY A 403 9.04 -13.17 -9.36
C GLY A 403 10.21 -12.27 -9.78
N ALA A 404 10.01 -11.27 -10.66
CA ALA A 404 11.10 -10.40 -11.10
C ALA A 404 11.49 -9.29 -10.09
N GLY A 405 10.74 -9.14 -8.98
CA GLY A 405 10.96 -8.08 -7.99
C GLY A 405 10.50 -6.70 -8.46
N LEU A 406 9.38 -6.65 -9.19
CA LEU A 406 8.80 -5.40 -9.69
C LEU A 406 8.43 -4.44 -8.55
N ARG A 407 8.55 -3.14 -8.80
CA ARG A 407 8.04 -2.09 -7.90
C ARG A 407 6.72 -1.58 -8.44
N ILE A 408 5.69 -1.62 -7.61
CA ILE A 408 4.32 -1.27 -7.97
C ILE A 408 3.95 -0.04 -7.13
N PHE A 409 3.74 1.08 -7.80
CA PHE A 409 3.30 2.33 -7.21
C PHE A 409 1.80 2.45 -7.36
N THR A 410 1.11 2.68 -6.25
CA THR A 410 -0.36 2.78 -6.19
C THR A 410 -0.80 4.18 -5.83
N THR A 411 -2.10 4.41 -5.87
CA THR A 411 -2.71 5.69 -5.51
C THR A 411 -3.19 5.76 -4.06
N LEU A 412 -3.04 4.67 -3.30
CA LEU A 412 -3.55 4.53 -1.93
C LEU A 412 -2.92 5.55 -0.98
N ASP A 413 -3.75 6.25 -0.23
CA ASP A 413 -3.35 7.09 0.89
C ASP A 413 -3.47 6.28 2.20
N PRO A 414 -2.35 5.91 2.86
CA PRO A 414 -2.40 5.13 4.09
C PRO A 414 -3.17 5.81 5.22
N VAL A 415 -3.24 7.15 5.24
CA VAL A 415 -3.97 7.91 6.25
C VAL A 415 -5.46 7.86 5.97
N SER A 416 -5.90 8.10 4.73
CA SER A 416 -7.32 7.99 4.35
C SER A 416 -7.82 6.55 4.52
N GLN A 417 -7.04 5.55 4.12
CA GLN A 417 -7.37 4.13 4.32
C GLN A 417 -7.58 3.80 5.80
N GLN A 418 -6.66 4.23 6.66
CA GLN A 418 -6.79 3.96 8.09
C GLN A 418 -8.03 4.63 8.69
N ALA A 419 -8.29 5.90 8.32
CA ALA A 419 -9.41 6.65 8.83
C ALA A 419 -10.75 6.01 8.45
N ILE A 420 -10.91 5.54 7.21
CA ILE A 420 -12.16 4.92 6.77
C ILE A 420 -12.34 3.50 7.35
N GLU A 421 -11.26 2.73 7.50
CA GLU A 421 -11.31 1.43 8.17
C GLU A 421 -11.82 1.55 9.60
N ASP A 422 -11.25 2.48 10.38
CA ASP A 422 -11.67 2.66 11.76
C ASP A 422 -13.09 3.23 11.85
N ALA A 423 -13.47 4.15 10.95
CA ALA A 423 -14.82 4.67 10.90
C ALA A 423 -15.86 3.59 10.61
N VAL A 424 -15.56 2.66 9.70
CA VAL A 424 -16.41 1.49 9.41
C VAL A 424 -16.50 0.58 10.63
N ILE A 425 -15.37 0.23 11.25
CA ILE A 425 -15.32 -0.67 12.41
C ILE A 425 -16.19 -0.12 13.56
N ASP A 426 -16.01 1.15 13.90
CA ASP A 426 -16.68 1.78 15.05
C ASP A 426 -18.18 1.97 14.80
N ASN A 427 -18.57 2.43 13.60
CA ASN A 427 -19.97 2.64 13.27
C ASN A 427 -20.75 1.35 13.07
N VAL A 428 -20.18 0.34 12.38
CA VAL A 428 -20.87 -0.96 12.25
C VAL A 428 -21.07 -1.58 13.62
N LYS A 429 -20.07 -1.51 14.52
CA LYS A 429 -20.20 -1.98 15.90
C LYS A 429 -21.32 -1.23 16.65
N GLY A 430 -21.39 0.09 16.53
CA GLY A 430 -22.42 0.92 17.17
C GLY A 430 -23.84 0.68 16.63
N LEU A 431 -23.97 0.28 15.37
CA LEU A 431 -25.26 0.06 14.70
C LEU A 431 -25.82 -1.36 14.85
N LYS A 432 -25.07 -2.29 15.46
CA LYS A 432 -25.47 -3.70 15.64
C LYS A 432 -26.84 -3.87 16.31
N ASN A 433 -27.15 -3.06 17.33
CA ASN A 433 -28.42 -3.16 18.04
C ASN A 433 -29.64 -2.80 17.17
N ARG A 434 -29.44 -1.98 16.13
CA ARG A 434 -30.50 -1.55 15.22
C ARG A 434 -30.59 -2.41 13.97
N ALA A 435 -29.46 -2.76 13.37
CA ALA A 435 -29.40 -3.45 12.07
C ALA A 435 -29.09 -4.96 12.18
N GLY A 436 -28.78 -5.44 13.38
CA GLY A 436 -28.37 -6.81 13.66
C GLY A 436 -26.88 -7.08 13.43
N ASN A 437 -26.46 -8.30 13.78
CA ASN A 437 -25.05 -8.73 13.73
C ASN A 437 -24.52 -9.05 12.32
N LYS A 438 -25.39 -9.05 11.32
CA LYS A 438 -25.07 -9.32 9.90
C LYS A 438 -24.88 -8.05 9.07
N LEU A 439 -24.84 -6.88 9.72
CA LEU A 439 -24.59 -5.61 9.03
C LEU A 439 -23.17 -5.61 8.46
N GLU A 440 -23.07 -5.35 7.16
CA GLU A 440 -21.84 -5.21 6.41
C GLU A 440 -21.69 -3.78 5.88
N ALA A 441 -20.47 -3.46 5.44
CA ALA A 441 -20.12 -2.13 4.98
C ALA A 441 -19.17 -2.21 3.77
N ALA A 442 -19.20 -1.17 2.95
CA ALA A 442 -18.21 -0.95 1.91
C ALA A 442 -17.98 0.55 1.74
N ALA A 443 -16.75 0.94 1.41
CA ALA A 443 -16.41 2.31 1.12
C ALA A 443 -15.36 2.41 0.03
N VAL A 444 -15.47 3.44 -0.81
CA VAL A 444 -14.48 3.78 -1.82
C VAL A 444 -14.27 5.29 -1.75
N ILE A 445 -13.00 5.70 -1.70
CA ILE A 445 -12.59 7.10 -1.67
C ILE A 445 -11.70 7.33 -2.88
N ALA A 446 -12.08 8.30 -3.72
CA ALA A 446 -11.33 8.67 -4.90
C ALA A 446 -10.99 10.16 -4.87
N ASP A 447 -9.87 10.51 -5.48
CA ASP A 447 -9.53 11.88 -5.78
C ASP A 447 -10.56 12.50 -6.73
N ARG A 448 -11.12 13.64 -6.33
CA ARG A 448 -12.20 14.32 -7.03
C ARG A 448 -11.84 14.71 -8.46
N ARG A 449 -10.57 15.00 -8.74
CA ARG A 449 -10.12 15.54 -10.04
C ARG A 449 -9.47 14.47 -10.91
N SER A 450 -8.63 13.63 -10.32
CA SER A 450 -7.81 12.64 -11.04
C SER A 450 -8.41 11.24 -11.12
N GLY A 451 -9.44 10.92 -10.32
CA GLY A 451 -10.00 9.57 -10.25
C GLY A 451 -9.12 8.56 -9.48
N GLU A 452 -7.96 8.99 -8.97
CA GLU A 452 -7.07 8.13 -8.21
C GLU A 452 -7.72 7.62 -6.91
N VAL A 453 -7.84 6.30 -6.74
CA VAL A 453 -8.48 5.67 -5.58
C VAL A 453 -7.55 5.80 -4.37
N ARG A 454 -7.96 6.58 -3.37
CA ARG A 454 -7.20 6.86 -2.15
C ARG A 454 -7.42 5.81 -1.07
N ALA A 455 -8.61 5.22 -1.00
CA ALA A 455 -8.93 4.17 -0.04
C ALA A 455 -10.05 3.26 -0.53
N MET A 456 -10.05 2.01 -0.06
CA MET A 456 -11.08 1.02 -0.35
C MET A 456 -11.30 0.07 0.83
N VAL A 457 -12.55 -0.10 1.23
CA VAL A 457 -13.00 -1.05 2.28
C VAL A 457 -14.07 -1.97 1.69
N GLY A 458 -13.83 -3.28 1.73
CA GLY A 458 -14.71 -4.30 1.15
C GLY A 458 -15.67 -5.00 2.13
N GLY A 459 -15.63 -4.65 3.42
CA GLY A 459 -16.45 -5.30 4.46
C GLY A 459 -16.35 -4.61 5.82
N ALA A 460 -17.23 -5.01 6.75
CA ALA A 460 -17.20 -4.56 8.15
C ALA A 460 -15.95 -4.99 8.92
N ARG A 461 -15.19 -5.97 8.38
CA ARG A 461 -13.87 -6.40 8.86
C ARG A 461 -12.83 -6.14 7.76
N PRO A 462 -12.28 -4.92 7.66
CA PRO A 462 -11.49 -4.52 6.49
C PRO A 462 -10.27 -5.40 6.19
N GLY A 463 -9.62 -5.96 7.22
CA GLY A 463 -8.45 -6.82 7.06
C GLY A 463 -8.74 -8.27 6.69
N PHE A 464 -10.01 -8.68 6.56
CA PHE A 464 -10.39 -10.03 6.16
C PHE A 464 -10.40 -10.16 4.63
N ALA A 465 -9.61 -11.09 4.09
CA ALA A 465 -9.63 -11.43 2.67
C ALA A 465 -10.84 -12.32 2.38
N GLY A 466 -11.81 -11.80 1.63
CA GLY A 466 -13.07 -12.48 1.32
C GLY A 466 -13.84 -11.73 0.23
N PHE A 467 -15.18 -11.78 0.29
CA PHE A 467 -16.01 -11.09 -0.69
C PHE A 467 -15.83 -9.56 -0.62
N ASN A 468 -15.28 -8.97 -1.68
CA ASN A 468 -15.00 -7.54 -1.75
C ASN A 468 -16.26 -6.77 -2.19
N ARG A 469 -17.02 -6.28 -1.22
CA ARG A 469 -18.28 -5.56 -1.48
C ARG A 469 -18.08 -4.24 -2.20
N ALA A 470 -16.89 -3.63 -2.12
CA ALA A 470 -16.61 -2.38 -2.84
C ALA A 470 -16.65 -2.56 -4.36
N LEU A 471 -16.26 -3.74 -4.86
CA LEU A 471 -16.23 -4.07 -6.28
C LEU A 471 -17.39 -4.99 -6.70
N ASN A 472 -17.74 -5.97 -5.86
CA ASN A 472 -18.57 -7.10 -6.29
C ASN A 472 -20.02 -7.02 -5.80
N ALA A 473 -20.32 -6.24 -4.75
CA ALA A 473 -21.69 -6.11 -4.26
C ALA A 473 -22.48 -5.10 -5.10
N LYS A 474 -23.12 -5.58 -6.17
CA LYS A 474 -24.05 -4.78 -6.98
C LYS A 474 -25.37 -4.62 -6.22
N ARG A 475 -25.68 -3.40 -5.80
CA ARG A 475 -26.88 -3.07 -5.01
C ARG A 475 -27.64 -1.90 -5.63
N PRO A 476 -28.99 -1.86 -5.52
CA PRO A 476 -29.74 -0.70 -5.97
C PRO A 476 -29.21 0.58 -5.30
N ILE A 477 -29.01 1.63 -6.09
CA ILE A 477 -28.40 2.88 -5.60
C ILE A 477 -29.43 3.84 -4.99
N GLY A 478 -30.72 3.57 -5.24
CA GLY A 478 -31.84 4.36 -4.75
C GLY A 478 -31.70 5.84 -5.11
N SER A 479 -31.96 6.70 -4.14
CA SER A 479 -31.91 8.17 -4.35
C SER A 479 -30.53 8.74 -4.73
N LEU A 480 -29.46 7.93 -4.83
CA LEU A 480 -28.21 8.37 -5.46
C LEU A 480 -28.33 8.56 -6.98
N ALA A 481 -29.35 8.01 -7.62
CA ALA A 481 -29.62 8.23 -9.05
C ALA A 481 -30.02 9.67 -9.38
N LYS A 482 -30.63 10.38 -8.41
CA LYS A 482 -31.31 11.66 -8.66
C LYS A 482 -30.41 12.73 -9.27
N PRO A 483 -29.19 13.01 -8.76
CA PRO A 483 -28.33 14.04 -9.35
C PRO A 483 -28.14 13.93 -10.87
N ALA A 484 -28.11 12.72 -11.44
CA ALA A 484 -28.02 12.54 -12.89
C ALA A 484 -29.29 13.02 -13.63
N VAL A 485 -30.48 12.83 -13.04
CA VAL A 485 -31.75 13.34 -13.57
C VAL A 485 -31.75 14.88 -13.60
N TYR A 486 -31.31 15.51 -12.50
CA TYR A 486 -31.24 16.97 -12.43
C TYR A 486 -30.13 17.53 -13.32
N LEU A 487 -29.00 16.84 -13.44
CA LEU A 487 -27.94 17.19 -14.38
C LEU A 487 -28.44 17.18 -15.83
N SER A 488 -29.21 16.16 -16.20
CA SER A 488 -29.85 16.07 -17.52
C SER A 488 -30.75 17.29 -17.77
N ALA A 489 -31.57 17.66 -16.78
CA ALA A 489 -32.40 18.87 -16.89
C ALA A 489 -31.57 20.16 -17.03
N LEU A 490 -30.57 20.35 -16.17
CA LEU A 490 -29.73 21.56 -16.15
C LEU A 490 -28.80 21.66 -17.36
N ASN A 491 -28.73 20.61 -18.19
CA ASN A 491 -28.10 20.64 -19.50
C ASN A 491 -28.95 21.38 -20.57
N HIS A 492 -30.20 21.74 -20.23
CA HIS A 492 -31.12 22.52 -21.07
C HIS A 492 -31.47 23.85 -20.41
N PRO A 493 -30.55 24.84 -20.37
CA PRO A 493 -30.73 26.09 -19.63
C PRO A 493 -31.93 26.94 -20.10
N ASP A 494 -32.37 26.78 -21.34
CA ASP A 494 -33.55 27.48 -21.87
C ASP A 494 -34.87 26.96 -21.30
N ARG A 495 -34.86 25.74 -20.73
CA ARG A 495 -36.05 25.05 -20.19
C ARG A 495 -36.00 24.90 -18.68
N PHE A 496 -34.82 24.59 -18.13
CA PHE A 496 -34.67 24.24 -16.73
C PHE A 496 -33.56 25.04 -16.06
N GLN A 497 -33.90 25.62 -14.92
CA GLN A 497 -33.01 26.30 -13.99
C GLN A 497 -33.25 25.75 -12.59
N LEU A 498 -32.34 25.98 -11.65
CA LEU A 498 -32.55 25.55 -10.25
C LEU A 498 -33.84 26.13 -9.62
N THR A 499 -34.32 27.25 -10.13
CA THR A 499 -35.58 27.91 -9.76
C THR A 499 -36.81 27.34 -10.47
N SER A 500 -36.66 26.55 -11.54
CA SER A 500 -37.80 25.96 -12.26
C SER A 500 -38.63 25.09 -11.34
N ASN A 501 -39.95 25.23 -11.44
CA ASN A 501 -40.90 24.49 -10.64
C ASN A 501 -41.36 23.22 -11.34
N ILE A 502 -41.50 22.13 -10.59
CA ILE A 502 -41.98 20.82 -11.05
C ILE A 502 -43.10 20.36 -10.13
N ASP A 503 -44.09 19.69 -10.71
CA ASP A 503 -45.25 19.18 -9.98
C ASP A 503 -44.85 18.11 -8.94
N ASP A 504 -45.42 18.27 -7.75
CA ASP A 504 -45.38 17.32 -6.63
C ASP A 504 -46.82 16.89 -6.29
N LYS A 505 -47.45 16.16 -7.21
CA LYS A 505 -48.81 15.64 -7.12
C LYS A 505 -48.82 14.13 -7.38
N PRO A 506 -49.81 13.36 -6.87
CA PRO A 506 -49.88 11.93 -7.15
C PRO A 506 -49.81 11.64 -8.65
N ILE A 507 -48.97 10.69 -9.04
CA ILE A 507 -48.83 10.23 -10.43
C ILE A 507 -49.06 8.73 -10.54
N ARG A 508 -49.58 8.30 -11.68
CA ARG A 508 -49.73 6.91 -12.08
C ARG A 508 -49.15 6.77 -13.47
N LEU A 509 -48.18 5.88 -13.63
CA LEU A 509 -47.57 5.54 -14.90
C LEU A 509 -47.97 4.13 -15.28
N GLU A 510 -48.53 3.96 -16.48
CA GLU A 510 -48.92 2.66 -17.02
C GLU A 510 -47.73 2.00 -17.72
N GLY A 511 -47.53 0.71 -17.45
CA GLY A 511 -46.51 -0.12 -18.06
C GLY A 511 -47.03 -0.89 -19.26
N SER A 512 -46.12 -1.45 -20.05
CA SER A 512 -46.40 -2.15 -21.31
C SER A 512 -47.22 -3.45 -21.16
N GLN A 513 -47.39 -3.96 -19.94
CA GLN A 513 -48.17 -5.18 -19.64
C GLN A 513 -49.33 -4.94 -18.66
N GLY A 514 -49.95 -3.75 -18.67
CA GLY A 514 -51.07 -3.41 -17.80
C GLY A 514 -50.71 -3.24 -16.32
N SER A 515 -49.41 -3.26 -15.99
CA SER A 515 -48.91 -2.88 -14.67
C SER A 515 -49.04 -1.36 -14.47
N SER A 516 -49.39 -0.90 -13.27
CA SER A 516 -49.39 0.52 -12.93
C SER A 516 -48.38 0.79 -11.83
N TRP A 517 -47.53 1.81 -12.01
CA TRP A 517 -46.59 2.27 -11.01
C TRP A 517 -47.01 3.63 -10.44
N GLN A 518 -47.07 3.71 -9.12
CA GLN A 518 -47.50 4.91 -8.38
C GLN A 518 -46.43 5.27 -7.34
N PRO A 519 -45.35 5.98 -7.75
CA PRO A 519 -44.33 6.42 -6.82
C PRO A 519 -44.89 7.40 -5.79
N ARG A 520 -44.34 7.36 -4.58
CA ARG A 520 -44.70 8.27 -3.49
C ARG A 520 -43.46 8.91 -2.90
N ASN A 521 -43.61 10.12 -2.34
CA ASN A 521 -42.58 10.69 -1.49
C ASN A 521 -42.41 9.87 -0.21
N TYR A 522 -41.19 9.87 0.34
CA TYR A 522 -40.85 9.09 1.53
C TYR A 522 -41.72 9.45 2.75
N ASP A 523 -42.05 10.74 2.90
CA ASP A 523 -42.92 11.28 3.94
C ASP A 523 -44.42 11.13 3.63
N ARG A 524 -44.77 10.58 2.46
CA ARG A 524 -46.13 10.41 1.94
C ARG A 524 -46.92 11.71 1.80
N GLN A 525 -46.24 12.85 1.69
CA GLN A 525 -46.85 14.16 1.50
C GLN A 525 -46.60 14.71 0.10
N TYR A 526 -47.53 15.55 -0.38
CA TYR A 526 -47.47 16.23 -1.67
C TYR A 526 -47.53 17.75 -1.45
N ARG A 527 -46.72 18.50 -2.20
CA ARG A 527 -46.58 19.97 -2.06
C ARG A 527 -47.20 20.75 -3.21
N GLY A 528 -47.84 20.06 -4.15
CA GLY A 528 -48.41 20.66 -5.35
C GLY A 528 -47.33 20.98 -6.39
N SER A 529 -46.40 21.88 -6.05
CA SER A 529 -45.29 22.26 -6.94
C SER A 529 -44.06 22.68 -6.13
N VAL A 530 -42.87 22.27 -6.57
CA VAL A 530 -41.59 22.50 -5.88
C VAL A 530 -40.50 22.91 -6.87
N SER A 531 -39.57 23.76 -6.43
CA SER A 531 -38.39 24.12 -7.24
C SER A 531 -37.44 22.93 -7.43
N LEU A 532 -36.71 22.88 -8.54
CA LEU A 532 -35.68 21.87 -8.79
C LEU A 532 -34.65 21.80 -7.67
N LEU A 533 -34.18 22.96 -7.18
CA LEU A 533 -33.25 23.03 -6.06
C LEU A 533 -33.79 22.36 -4.80
N THR A 534 -35.06 22.64 -4.45
CA THR A 534 -35.69 22.08 -3.25
C THR A 534 -35.95 20.59 -3.43
N ALA A 535 -36.42 20.17 -4.59
CA ALA A 535 -36.72 18.78 -4.90
C ALA A 535 -35.47 17.89 -4.78
N LEU A 536 -34.31 18.34 -5.29
CA LEU A 536 -33.05 17.63 -5.11
C LEU A 536 -32.54 17.69 -3.67
N ALA A 537 -32.54 18.88 -3.04
CA ALA A 537 -32.06 19.07 -1.66
C ALA A 537 -32.81 18.19 -0.66
N LYS A 538 -34.14 18.12 -0.77
CA LYS A 538 -35.01 17.28 0.07
C LYS A 538 -35.18 15.86 -0.47
N SER A 539 -34.64 15.57 -1.67
CA SER A 539 -34.67 14.26 -2.30
C SER A 539 -36.09 13.73 -2.51
N TYR A 540 -37.01 14.56 -3.01
CA TYR A 540 -38.40 14.14 -3.30
C TYR A 540 -38.46 13.19 -4.50
N ASN A 541 -39.33 12.17 -4.42
CA ASN A 541 -39.43 11.10 -5.41
C ASN A 541 -40.28 11.55 -6.60
N VAL A 542 -41.48 12.03 -6.31
CA VAL A 542 -42.49 12.35 -7.33
C VAL A 542 -42.03 13.46 -8.29
N PRO A 543 -41.46 14.60 -7.81
CA PRO A 543 -40.93 15.62 -8.71
C PRO A 543 -39.77 15.13 -9.57
N THR A 544 -38.95 14.19 -9.04
CA THR A 544 -37.83 13.62 -9.80
C THR A 544 -38.34 12.72 -10.92
N VAL A 545 -39.40 11.94 -10.69
CA VAL A 545 -40.03 11.14 -11.73
C VAL A 545 -40.65 12.04 -12.79
N ASN A 546 -41.42 13.07 -12.39
CA ASN A 546 -42.00 14.03 -13.33
C ASN A 546 -40.91 14.70 -14.20
N LEU A 547 -39.81 15.15 -13.58
CA LEU A 547 -38.69 15.74 -14.31
C LEU A 547 -38.07 14.77 -15.32
N GLY A 548 -37.75 13.53 -14.90
CA GLY A 548 -37.16 12.55 -15.80
C GLY A 548 -38.10 12.13 -16.94
N MET A 549 -39.41 12.08 -16.70
CA MET A 549 -40.39 11.81 -17.74
C MET A 549 -40.55 12.98 -18.73
N GLN A 550 -40.40 14.24 -18.29
CA GLN A 550 -40.39 15.41 -19.18
C GLN A 550 -39.13 15.50 -20.08
N LEU A 551 -38.01 14.95 -19.61
CA LEU A 551 -36.77 14.83 -20.40
C LEU A 551 -36.83 13.63 -21.36
N GLY A 552 -37.41 12.52 -20.89
CA GLY A 552 -37.37 11.24 -21.56
C GLY A 552 -36.29 10.32 -20.95
N LEU A 553 -36.61 9.03 -20.84
CA LEU A 553 -35.74 8.06 -20.17
C LEU A 553 -34.40 7.86 -20.90
N GLY A 554 -34.39 7.92 -22.24
CA GLY A 554 -33.18 7.76 -23.03
C GLY A 554 -32.10 8.79 -22.71
N GLU A 555 -32.48 10.07 -22.60
CA GLU A 555 -31.54 11.15 -22.26
C GLU A 555 -30.96 10.98 -20.85
N VAL A 556 -31.79 10.59 -19.88
CA VAL A 556 -31.33 10.36 -18.51
C VAL A 556 -30.37 9.16 -18.44
N ILE A 557 -30.65 8.08 -19.19
CA ILE A 557 -29.78 6.89 -19.28
C ILE A 557 -28.45 7.25 -19.95
N GLU A 558 -28.47 8.07 -21.01
CA GLU A 558 -27.25 8.58 -21.63
C GLU A 558 -26.40 9.39 -20.63
N THR A 559 -27.04 10.23 -19.81
CA THR A 559 -26.35 10.96 -18.73
C THR A 559 -25.73 10.02 -17.71
N PHE A 560 -26.40 8.92 -17.31
CA PHE A 560 -25.76 7.90 -16.48
C PHE A 560 -24.50 7.31 -17.14
N GLY A 561 -24.55 7.04 -18.45
CA GLY A 561 -23.39 6.59 -19.24
C GLY A 561 -22.24 7.59 -19.28
N LYS A 562 -22.54 8.87 -19.52
CA LYS A 562 -21.56 9.98 -19.47
C LYS A 562 -20.88 10.06 -18.11
N LEU A 563 -21.62 9.87 -17.03
CA LEU A 563 -21.06 9.87 -15.67
C LEU A 563 -20.21 8.63 -15.36
N GLY A 564 -20.32 7.56 -16.14
CA GLY A 564 -19.50 6.35 -16.03
C GLY A 564 -20.26 5.10 -15.59
N ALA A 565 -21.60 5.11 -15.58
CA ALA A 565 -22.38 3.90 -15.37
C ALA A 565 -22.42 3.03 -16.63
N ASN A 566 -22.53 1.70 -16.46
CA ASN A 566 -22.77 0.79 -17.57
C ASN A 566 -24.25 0.84 -18.00
N THR A 567 -24.54 1.47 -19.15
CA THR A 567 -25.91 1.66 -19.66
C THR A 567 -26.58 0.36 -20.07
N ASP A 568 -25.82 -0.65 -20.49
CA ASP A 568 -26.37 -1.95 -20.88
C ASP A 568 -27.03 -2.68 -19.70
N ALA A 569 -26.62 -2.34 -18.48
CA ALA A 569 -27.18 -2.87 -17.24
C ALA A 569 -28.36 -2.06 -16.70
N ILE A 570 -28.77 -0.96 -17.36
CA ILE A 570 -29.84 -0.06 -16.91
C ILE A 570 -31.11 -0.31 -17.75
N PRO A 571 -32.19 -0.84 -17.16
CA PRO A 571 -33.44 -1.06 -17.89
C PRO A 571 -34.12 0.26 -18.29
N HIS A 572 -34.77 0.29 -19.46
CA HIS A 572 -35.52 1.46 -19.95
C HIS A 572 -36.92 1.54 -19.33
N VAL A 573 -37.00 1.72 -18.01
CA VAL A 573 -38.26 1.81 -17.26
C VAL A 573 -38.27 3.00 -16.30
N PRO A 574 -39.42 3.64 -16.00
CA PRO A 574 -39.45 4.86 -15.18
C PRO A 574 -38.85 4.75 -13.78
N SER A 575 -38.85 3.56 -13.18
CA SER A 575 -38.29 3.33 -11.84
C SER A 575 -36.78 3.54 -11.76
N VAL A 576 -36.05 3.59 -12.89
CA VAL A 576 -34.61 3.89 -12.88
C VAL A 576 -34.30 5.33 -12.48
N LEU A 577 -35.25 6.25 -12.66
CA LEU A 577 -35.15 7.63 -12.18
C LEU A 577 -35.01 7.72 -10.66
N LEU A 578 -35.42 6.67 -9.95
CA LEU A 578 -35.28 6.52 -8.50
C LEU A 578 -34.19 5.51 -8.08
N GLY A 579 -33.36 5.04 -9.02
CA GLY A 579 -32.17 4.21 -8.76
C GLY A 579 -32.45 2.75 -8.43
N THR A 580 -33.43 2.14 -9.12
CA THR A 580 -33.74 0.71 -8.97
C THR A 580 -32.73 -0.23 -9.64
N PHE A 581 -31.81 0.30 -10.46
CA PHE A 581 -30.70 -0.46 -11.03
C PHE A 581 -29.53 -0.56 -10.05
N SER A 582 -28.75 -1.64 -10.19
CA SER A 582 -27.70 -2.00 -9.24
C SER A 582 -26.31 -1.58 -9.70
N MET A 583 -25.54 -0.99 -8.79
CA MET A 583 -24.13 -0.62 -9.01
C MET A 583 -23.30 -1.07 -7.80
N SER A 584 -21.99 -1.27 -8.01
CA SER A 584 -21.05 -1.42 -6.89
C SER A 584 -20.70 -0.06 -6.29
N PRO A 585 -20.21 0.01 -5.03
CA PRO A 585 -19.65 1.23 -4.47
C PRO A 585 -18.54 1.86 -5.34
N PHE A 586 -17.76 1.05 -6.06
CA PHE A 586 -16.76 1.54 -7.02
C PHE A 586 -17.41 2.25 -8.20
N ASP A 587 -18.41 1.65 -8.83
CA ASP A 587 -19.14 2.26 -9.95
C ASP A 587 -19.86 3.55 -9.53
N VAL A 588 -20.48 3.55 -8.33
CA VAL A 588 -21.10 4.76 -7.75
C VAL A 588 -20.04 5.84 -7.56
N THR A 589 -18.85 5.49 -7.09
CA THR A 589 -17.76 6.45 -6.94
C THR A 589 -17.32 7.03 -8.27
N GLN A 590 -17.29 6.24 -9.35
CA GLN A 590 -17.00 6.78 -10.69
C GLN A 590 -18.05 7.81 -11.13
N MET A 591 -19.34 7.47 -10.95
CA MET A 591 -20.45 8.38 -11.28
C MET A 591 -20.33 9.71 -10.53
N TYR A 592 -20.01 9.64 -9.23
CA TYR A 592 -19.87 10.82 -8.39
C TYR A 592 -18.52 11.53 -8.50
N GLN A 593 -17.47 10.87 -8.99
CA GLN A 593 -16.21 11.53 -9.37
C GLN A 593 -16.49 12.52 -10.51
N THR A 594 -17.21 12.08 -11.53
CA THR A 594 -17.60 12.93 -12.66
C THR A 594 -18.50 14.10 -12.23
N LEU A 595 -19.48 13.85 -11.35
CA LEU A 595 -20.32 14.92 -10.77
C LEU A 595 -19.48 15.87 -9.89
N GLY A 596 -18.60 15.29 -9.08
CA GLY A 596 -17.70 16.00 -8.19
C GLY A 596 -16.84 16.97 -8.97
N SER A 597 -16.12 16.54 -9.99
CA SER A 597 -15.24 17.39 -10.81
C SER A 597 -15.97 18.48 -11.62
N GLY A 598 -17.30 18.62 -11.52
CA GLY A 598 -18.09 19.57 -12.30
C GLY A 598 -18.29 19.12 -13.74
N GLY A 599 -18.27 17.81 -14.00
CA GLY A 599 -18.53 17.22 -15.31
C GLY A 599 -17.33 16.69 -16.07
N GLN A 600 -16.16 16.60 -15.42
CA GLN A 600 -14.97 15.98 -16.01
C GLN A 600 -14.82 14.53 -15.51
N ARG A 601 -15.00 13.56 -16.40
CA ARG A 601 -14.82 12.15 -16.06
C ARG A 601 -13.34 11.81 -16.06
N ALA A 602 -12.83 11.40 -14.91
CA ALA A 602 -11.52 10.78 -14.78
C ALA A 602 -11.72 9.31 -14.38
N PRO A 603 -11.28 8.34 -15.20
CA PRO A 603 -11.42 6.93 -14.89
C PRO A 603 -10.78 6.58 -13.55
N LEU A 604 -11.52 5.85 -12.70
CA LEU A 604 -10.98 5.40 -11.41
C LEU A 604 -9.79 4.47 -11.60
N THR A 605 -8.76 4.65 -10.78
CA THR A 605 -7.53 3.85 -10.86
C THR A 605 -6.86 3.68 -9.50
N ALA A 606 -6.41 2.46 -9.20
CA ALA A 606 -5.57 2.11 -8.07
C ALA A 606 -4.07 2.09 -8.45
N LEU A 607 -3.76 1.87 -9.73
CA LEU A 607 -2.39 1.68 -10.23
C LEU A 607 -1.80 2.98 -10.82
N ARG A 608 -0.71 3.46 -10.23
CA ARG A 608 0.02 4.63 -10.73
C ARG A 608 1.14 4.25 -11.69
N ALA A 609 1.99 3.30 -11.31
CA ALA A 609 3.14 2.91 -12.10
C ALA A 609 3.62 1.50 -11.75
N VAL A 610 4.27 0.84 -12.70
CA VAL A 610 5.03 -0.40 -12.47
C VAL A 610 6.42 -0.23 -13.06
N THR A 611 7.45 -0.49 -12.27
CA THR A 611 8.86 -0.42 -12.72
C THR A 611 9.63 -1.67 -12.34
N THR A 612 10.72 -1.94 -13.06
CA THR A 612 11.68 -2.98 -12.65
C THR A 612 12.51 -2.53 -11.44
N LYS A 613 13.28 -3.45 -10.85
CA LYS A 613 14.21 -3.10 -9.75
C LYS A 613 15.29 -2.11 -10.21
N GLU A 614 15.65 -2.10 -11.49
CA GLU A 614 16.59 -1.17 -12.12
C GLU A 614 15.98 0.20 -12.43
N GLY A 615 14.64 0.33 -12.40
CA GLY A 615 13.97 1.61 -12.71
C GLY A 615 13.43 1.73 -14.13
N GLN A 616 13.44 0.66 -14.92
CA GLN A 616 12.76 0.66 -16.21
C GLN A 616 11.24 0.67 -16.01
N GLY A 617 10.54 1.64 -16.58
CA GLY A 617 9.09 1.73 -16.55
C GLY A 617 8.41 0.68 -17.43
N LEU A 618 7.51 -0.12 -16.85
CA LEU A 618 6.67 -1.10 -17.56
C LEU A 618 5.27 -0.56 -17.85
N TYR A 619 4.75 0.25 -16.92
CA TYR A 619 3.46 0.92 -17.00
C TYR A 619 3.50 2.24 -16.22
N GLN A 620 2.80 3.25 -16.74
CA GLN A 620 2.61 4.54 -16.07
C GLN A 620 1.21 5.07 -16.41
N ASN A 621 0.46 5.44 -15.37
CA ASN A 621 -0.82 6.09 -15.50
C ASN A 621 -0.69 7.60 -15.27
N TRP A 622 -1.06 8.37 -16.30
CA TRP A 622 -1.18 9.82 -16.22
C TRP A 622 -2.67 10.16 -16.12
N PRO A 623 -3.12 10.94 -15.12
CA PRO A 623 -4.54 11.22 -14.95
C PRO A 623 -5.05 11.97 -16.18
N LYS A 624 -6.07 11.40 -16.83
CA LYS A 624 -6.75 12.01 -17.98
C LYS A 624 -8.20 12.25 -17.59
N ALA A 625 -8.59 13.51 -17.60
CA ALA A 625 -9.96 13.92 -17.34
C ALA A 625 -10.58 14.40 -18.67
N GLU A 626 -11.78 13.93 -18.98
CA GLU A 626 -12.53 14.28 -20.18
C GLU A 626 -13.80 15.04 -19.77
N ARG A 627 -14.07 16.20 -20.38
CA ARG A 627 -15.33 16.92 -20.16
C ARG A 627 -16.47 16.17 -20.87
N VAL A 628 -17.34 15.53 -20.09
CA VAL A 628 -18.46 14.71 -20.62
C VAL A 628 -19.82 15.40 -20.49
N VAL A 629 -19.92 16.43 -19.65
CA VAL A 629 -21.09 17.32 -19.53
C VAL A 629 -20.63 18.78 -19.43
N PRO A 630 -21.43 19.76 -19.88
CA PRO A 630 -21.09 21.17 -19.76
C PRO A 630 -20.76 21.59 -18.34
N GLU A 631 -19.77 22.48 -18.21
CA GLU A 631 -19.27 22.92 -16.92
C GLU A 631 -20.36 23.60 -16.07
N GLN A 632 -21.22 24.39 -16.69
CA GLN A 632 -22.33 25.10 -16.06
C GLN A 632 -23.34 24.12 -15.43
N ALA A 633 -23.76 23.10 -16.19
CA ALA A 633 -24.70 22.09 -15.71
C ALA A 633 -24.10 21.24 -14.56
N GLY A 634 -22.83 20.84 -14.69
CA GLY A 634 -22.09 20.14 -13.65
C GLY A 634 -21.94 20.99 -12.38
N TRP A 635 -21.60 22.27 -12.54
CA TRP A 635 -21.46 23.22 -11.43
C TRP A 635 -22.78 23.48 -10.71
N LEU A 636 -23.89 23.71 -11.43
CA LEU A 636 -25.22 23.92 -10.86
C LEU A 636 -25.72 22.67 -10.11
N THR A 637 -25.45 21.49 -10.65
CA THR A 637 -25.78 20.21 -9.99
C THR A 637 -25.00 20.07 -8.68
N LEU A 638 -23.70 20.36 -8.70
CA LEU A 638 -22.86 20.31 -7.50
C LEU A 638 -23.26 21.38 -6.46
N TYR A 639 -23.62 22.59 -6.90
CA TYR A 639 -24.22 23.62 -6.05
C TYR A 639 -25.51 23.12 -5.38
N ALA A 640 -26.40 22.47 -6.13
CA ALA A 640 -27.61 21.89 -5.59
C ALA A 640 -27.32 20.75 -4.59
N MET A 641 -26.28 19.96 -4.82
CA MET A 641 -25.80 18.96 -3.86
C MET A 641 -25.23 19.59 -2.57
N LYS A 642 -24.65 20.79 -2.62
CA LYS A 642 -24.32 21.56 -1.39
C LYS A 642 -25.58 21.88 -0.58
N GLN A 643 -26.73 22.12 -1.24
CA GLN A 643 -28.00 22.35 -0.53
C GLN A 643 -28.56 21.08 0.13
N VAL A 644 -28.25 19.89 -0.40
CA VAL A 644 -28.57 18.62 0.26
C VAL A 644 -27.91 18.55 1.64
N VAL A 645 -26.65 18.99 1.75
CA VAL A 645 -25.91 19.06 3.01
C VAL A 645 -26.34 20.26 3.85
N LYS A 646 -26.51 21.45 3.27
CA LYS A 646 -26.83 22.67 4.02
C LYS A 646 -28.20 22.62 4.69
N GLN A 647 -29.22 22.16 3.96
CA GLN A 647 -30.62 22.23 4.40
C GLN A 647 -31.44 20.97 4.11
N GLY A 648 -30.84 19.98 3.46
CA GLY A 648 -31.53 18.79 2.95
C GLY A 648 -31.39 17.55 3.82
N THR A 649 -31.37 16.39 3.17
CA THR A 649 -31.25 15.08 3.83
C THR A 649 -29.87 14.86 4.48
N GLY A 650 -28.85 15.63 4.09
CA GLY A 650 -27.50 15.60 4.64
C GLY A 650 -27.24 16.61 5.77
N ARG A 651 -28.25 17.36 6.23
CA ARG A 651 -28.13 18.47 7.21
C ARG A 651 -27.40 18.16 8.52
N PHE A 652 -27.29 16.88 8.88
CA PHE A 652 -26.48 16.46 10.02
C PHE A 652 -25.02 16.93 9.90
N LEU A 653 -24.45 16.94 8.69
CA LEU A 653 -23.07 17.38 8.45
C LEU A 653 -22.92 18.90 8.55
N GLN A 654 -23.95 19.69 8.24
CA GLN A 654 -23.89 21.16 8.32
C GLN A 654 -23.56 21.65 9.73
N GLN A 655 -24.08 20.98 10.76
CA GLN A 655 -23.86 21.35 12.16
C GLN A 655 -22.44 21.04 12.65
N ARG A 656 -21.72 20.14 11.97
CA ARG A 656 -20.42 19.61 12.41
C ARG A 656 -19.26 20.06 11.54
N HIS A 657 -19.52 20.18 10.23
CA HIS A 657 -18.54 20.49 9.18
C HIS A 657 -19.00 21.65 8.30
N GLY A 658 -19.85 22.55 8.81
CA GLY A 658 -20.47 23.62 8.02
C GLY A 658 -19.48 24.53 7.30
N GLN A 659 -18.31 24.76 7.90
CA GLN A 659 -17.20 25.52 7.30
C GLN A 659 -16.61 24.88 6.03
N ALA A 660 -16.71 23.55 5.89
CA ALA A 660 -16.20 22.84 4.72
C ALA A 660 -17.15 22.94 3.52
N ALA A 661 -18.39 23.42 3.72
CA ALA A 661 -19.39 23.64 2.66
C ALA A 661 -19.52 22.43 1.70
N LEU A 662 -19.55 21.22 2.28
CA LEU A 662 -19.55 19.95 1.57
C LEU A 662 -20.74 19.81 0.61
N ALA A 663 -20.55 19.03 -0.44
CA ALA A 663 -21.65 18.51 -1.26
C ALA A 663 -21.90 17.04 -0.91
N GLY A 664 -23.11 16.56 -1.14
CA GLY A 664 -23.37 15.14 -0.95
C GLY A 664 -24.77 14.70 -1.33
N LYS A 665 -25.00 13.39 -1.26
CA LYS A 665 -26.31 12.79 -1.52
C LYS A 665 -26.53 11.56 -0.65
N THR A 666 -27.70 11.49 -0.03
CA THR A 666 -28.20 10.29 0.65
C THR A 666 -28.90 9.36 -0.35
N GLY A 667 -28.66 8.06 -0.23
CA GLY A 667 -29.44 7.02 -0.88
C GLY A 667 -30.06 6.09 0.16
N THR A 668 -31.31 5.73 -0.07
CA THR A 668 -32.05 4.73 0.71
C THR A 668 -32.84 3.92 -0.31
N THR A 669 -32.80 2.59 -0.20
CA THR A 669 -33.62 1.69 -1.01
C THR A 669 -34.87 1.25 -0.26
N ASP A 670 -35.80 0.60 -0.97
CA ASP A 670 -37.04 0.09 -0.40
C ASP A 670 -36.76 -0.85 0.79
N ASP A 671 -37.68 -0.85 1.75
CA ASP A 671 -37.57 -1.55 3.03
C ASP A 671 -36.30 -1.23 3.83
N ASN A 672 -35.58 -0.14 3.54
CA ASN A 672 -34.30 0.21 4.16
C ASN A 672 -33.26 -0.94 4.04
N ARG A 673 -33.20 -1.61 2.88
CA ARG A 673 -32.22 -2.69 2.64
C ARG A 673 -30.80 -2.15 2.50
N ASP A 674 -30.64 -1.02 1.83
CA ASP A 674 -29.35 -0.38 1.58
C ASP A 674 -29.37 1.07 2.06
N SER A 675 -28.34 1.41 2.85
CA SER A 675 -28.05 2.76 3.30
C SER A 675 -26.82 3.26 2.57
N TRP A 676 -26.99 4.32 1.79
CA TRP A 676 -25.93 4.92 0.98
C TRP A 676 -25.69 6.38 1.36
N PHE A 677 -24.45 6.79 1.28
CA PHE A 677 -24.08 8.20 1.28
C PHE A 677 -22.88 8.43 0.37
N VAL A 678 -22.95 9.49 -0.42
CA VAL A 678 -21.79 10.03 -1.12
C VAL A 678 -21.54 11.45 -0.62
N GLY A 679 -20.33 11.69 -0.11
CA GLY A 679 -19.85 13.00 0.31
C GLY A 679 -18.73 13.48 -0.59
N ILE A 680 -18.68 14.79 -0.83
CA ILE A 680 -17.70 15.45 -1.70
C ILE A 680 -17.14 16.67 -0.99
N ASP A 681 -15.82 16.68 -0.84
CA ASP A 681 -15.04 17.84 -0.41
C ASP A 681 -14.15 18.34 -1.58
N ASP A 682 -13.21 19.26 -1.36
CA ASP A 682 -12.38 19.77 -2.47
C ASP A 682 -11.39 18.76 -3.05
N HIS A 683 -11.04 17.72 -2.29
CA HIS A 683 -10.03 16.72 -2.65
C HIS A 683 -10.62 15.37 -3.00
N GLU A 684 -11.65 14.93 -2.29
CA GLU A 684 -12.11 13.55 -2.31
C GLU A 684 -13.62 13.42 -2.59
N VAL A 685 -13.97 12.34 -3.28
CA VAL A 685 -15.32 11.79 -3.36
C VAL A 685 -15.33 10.50 -2.56
N THR A 686 -16.20 10.44 -1.55
CA THR A 686 -16.30 9.31 -0.62
C THR A 686 -17.67 8.67 -0.71
N THR A 687 -17.72 7.45 -1.23
CA THR A 687 -18.92 6.62 -1.25
C THR A 687 -18.88 5.66 -0.08
N VAL A 688 -19.99 5.60 0.68
CA VAL A 688 -20.20 4.61 1.74
C VAL A 688 -21.52 3.87 1.51
N TRP A 689 -21.47 2.55 1.65
CA TRP A 689 -22.63 1.67 1.68
C TRP A 689 -22.66 0.87 2.98
N LEU A 690 -23.86 0.69 3.52
CA LEU A 690 -24.18 -0.25 4.58
C LEU A 690 -25.39 -1.08 4.16
N GLY A 691 -25.31 -2.39 4.39
CA GLY A 691 -26.36 -3.33 4.01
C GLY A 691 -26.11 -4.71 4.59
N ARG A 692 -26.96 -5.68 4.25
CA ARG A 692 -26.79 -7.08 4.64
C ARG A 692 -26.66 -7.95 3.41
N ASP A 693 -25.78 -8.94 3.47
CA ASP A 693 -25.56 -9.88 2.35
C ASP A 693 -26.81 -10.67 1.97
N ASP A 694 -27.67 -10.96 2.95
CA ASP A 694 -28.96 -11.63 2.77
C ASP A 694 -30.06 -10.72 2.18
N ASN A 695 -29.73 -9.48 1.80
CA ASN A 695 -30.65 -8.47 1.28
C ASN A 695 -31.86 -8.14 2.19
N GLN A 696 -31.81 -8.52 3.47
CA GLN A 696 -32.85 -8.15 4.43
C GLN A 696 -32.73 -6.69 4.84
N SER A 697 -33.82 -6.14 5.39
CA SER A 697 -33.85 -4.78 5.93
C SER A 697 -32.76 -4.57 6.98
N THR A 698 -32.11 -3.40 6.94
CA THR A 698 -31.22 -2.92 7.99
C THR A 698 -31.94 -2.02 9.00
N GLY A 699 -33.14 -1.53 8.65
CA GLY A 699 -33.79 -0.44 9.38
C GLY A 699 -33.01 0.90 9.35
N LEU A 700 -31.99 1.03 8.49
CA LEU A 700 -31.16 2.22 8.36
C LEU A 700 -31.50 2.97 7.06
N THR A 701 -31.65 4.28 7.16
CA THR A 701 -31.68 5.17 6.00
C THR A 701 -30.26 5.63 5.66
N GLY A 702 -30.05 6.24 4.49
CA GLY A 702 -28.76 6.87 4.16
C GLY A 702 -28.25 7.84 5.24
N ALA A 703 -29.16 8.57 5.90
CA ALA A 703 -28.82 9.56 6.94
C ALA A 703 -28.53 8.95 8.33
N SER A 704 -29.11 7.79 8.66
CA SER A 704 -28.88 7.12 9.95
C SER A 704 -27.78 6.06 9.92
N GLY A 705 -27.35 5.64 8.72
CA GLY A 705 -26.30 4.64 8.50
C GLY A 705 -25.06 5.25 7.84
N ALA A 706 -24.95 5.14 6.51
CA ALA A 706 -23.75 5.48 5.74
C ALA A 706 -23.23 6.91 5.98
N LEU A 707 -24.12 7.89 6.16
CA LEU A 707 -23.74 9.27 6.49
C LEU A 707 -22.97 9.37 7.81
N ARG A 708 -23.24 8.49 8.79
CA ARG A 708 -22.55 8.47 10.10
C ARG A 708 -21.12 7.96 9.99
N VAL A 709 -20.90 6.97 9.14
CA VAL A 709 -19.56 6.49 8.80
C VAL A 709 -18.76 7.61 8.11
N TYR A 710 -19.39 8.33 7.18
CA TYR A 710 -18.73 9.46 6.51
C TYR A 710 -18.40 10.60 7.48
N ASP A 711 -19.28 10.95 8.41
CA ASP A 711 -18.98 11.94 9.46
C ASP A 711 -17.77 11.54 10.31
N ASP A 712 -17.70 10.28 10.74
CA ASP A 712 -16.56 9.78 11.52
C ASP A 712 -15.26 9.80 10.70
N TYR A 713 -15.32 9.44 9.42
CA TYR A 713 -14.20 9.58 8.49
C TYR A 713 -13.68 11.04 8.44
N LEU A 714 -14.59 12.02 8.30
CA LEU A 714 -14.22 13.44 8.29
C LEU A 714 -13.63 13.91 9.63
N ASN A 715 -14.12 13.42 10.76
CA ASN A 715 -13.56 13.76 12.08
C ASN A 715 -12.11 13.29 12.23
N ARG A 716 -11.73 12.19 11.56
CA ARG A 716 -10.38 11.62 11.59
C ARG A 716 -9.45 12.25 10.56
N ARG A 717 -9.93 12.40 9.32
CA ARG A 717 -9.13 12.86 8.17
C ARG A 717 -9.04 14.39 8.06
N GLY A 718 -10.04 15.09 8.61
CA GLY A 718 -10.31 16.51 8.39
C GLY A 718 -11.06 16.74 7.08
N ALA A 719 -12.09 17.58 7.11
CA ALA A 719 -12.83 18.02 5.93
C ALA A 719 -12.12 19.18 5.22
N THR A 720 -12.03 19.12 3.90
CA THR A 720 -11.50 20.22 3.08
C THR A 720 -12.62 21.12 2.58
N ALA A 721 -12.45 22.43 2.64
CA ALA A 721 -13.48 23.36 2.18
C ALA A 721 -13.69 23.27 0.66
N LEU A 722 -14.86 22.79 0.26
CA LEU A 722 -15.23 22.64 -1.15
C LEU A 722 -15.46 24.01 -1.78
N THR A 723 -14.51 24.40 -2.63
CA THR A 723 -14.53 25.67 -3.35
C THR A 723 -14.98 25.43 -4.79
N LEU A 724 -15.98 26.19 -5.22
CA LEU A 724 -16.52 26.10 -6.57
C LEU A 724 -16.18 27.38 -7.33
N PRO A 725 -15.13 27.38 -8.18
CA PRO A 725 -14.87 28.49 -9.09
C PRO A 725 -16.11 28.75 -9.95
N TRP A 726 -16.49 30.02 -10.11
CA TRP A 726 -17.64 30.39 -10.95
C TRP A 726 -17.28 30.20 -12.43
N PRO A 727 -18.02 29.38 -13.18
CA PRO A 727 -17.78 29.24 -14.62
C PRO A 727 -18.39 30.42 -15.37
N ALA A 728 -17.97 30.57 -16.63
CA ALA A 728 -18.58 31.54 -17.54
C ALA A 728 -20.09 31.27 -17.69
N ASP A 729 -20.86 32.33 -17.97
CA ASP A 729 -22.30 32.31 -18.22
C ASP A 729 -23.18 31.85 -17.03
N ILE A 730 -22.60 31.64 -15.85
CA ILE A 730 -23.37 31.54 -14.62
C ILE A 730 -23.45 32.93 -14.00
N THR A 731 -24.69 33.41 -13.81
CA THR A 731 -24.99 34.64 -13.08
C THR A 731 -25.86 34.31 -11.86
N THR A 732 -26.06 35.29 -10.99
CA THR A 732 -26.97 35.19 -9.86
C THR A 732 -28.23 36.00 -10.12
N VAL A 733 -29.38 35.42 -9.81
CA VAL A 733 -30.67 36.10 -9.83
C VAL A 733 -31.26 36.17 -8.44
N ALA A 734 -31.83 37.32 -8.08
CA ALA A 734 -32.56 37.49 -6.85
C ALA A 734 -33.89 36.72 -6.91
N VAL A 735 -34.20 36.00 -5.84
CA VAL A 735 -35.38 35.14 -5.73
C VAL A 735 -36.10 35.37 -4.40
N ARG A 736 -37.41 35.12 -4.41
CA ARG A 736 -38.21 34.99 -3.19
C ARG A 736 -38.50 33.51 -2.97
N GLN A 737 -38.24 33.02 -1.77
CA GLN A 737 -38.66 31.69 -1.37
C GLN A 737 -40.09 31.74 -0.83
N GLN A 738 -40.97 30.90 -1.36
CA GLN A 738 -42.33 30.68 -0.84
C GLN A 738 -42.54 29.18 -0.64
N GLY A 739 -42.44 28.73 0.61
CA GLY A 739 -42.48 27.30 0.94
C GLY A 739 -41.35 26.52 0.24
N SER A 740 -41.72 25.64 -0.71
CA SER A 740 -40.80 24.78 -1.47
C SER A 740 -40.45 25.31 -2.86
N GLN A 741 -40.90 26.53 -3.20
CA GLN A 741 -40.69 27.16 -4.50
C GLN A 741 -39.75 28.36 -4.39
N TYR A 742 -39.02 28.61 -5.46
CA TYR A 742 -38.25 29.84 -5.67
C TYR A 742 -38.82 30.55 -6.89
N THR A 743 -39.25 31.80 -6.71
CA THR A 743 -39.73 32.64 -7.81
C THR A 743 -38.75 33.79 -8.02
N LEU A 744 -38.48 34.12 -9.28
CA LEU A 744 -37.66 35.29 -9.62
C LEU A 744 -38.26 36.54 -8.97
N ASN A 745 -37.45 37.29 -8.23
CA ASN A 745 -37.82 38.55 -7.63
C ASN A 745 -36.59 39.44 -7.59
N CYS A 746 -36.51 40.43 -8.48
CA CYS A 746 -35.35 41.32 -8.62
C CYS A 746 -35.05 42.17 -7.38
N ARG A 747 -35.97 42.21 -6.39
CA ARG A 747 -35.79 42.82 -5.07
C ARG A 747 -35.65 41.79 -3.93
N GLY A 748 -35.46 40.52 -4.26
CA GLY A 748 -35.34 39.44 -3.29
C GLY A 748 -34.03 39.48 -2.51
N GLU A 749 -34.07 39.07 -1.25
CA GLU A 749 -32.90 39.04 -0.35
C GLU A 749 -31.97 37.84 -0.60
N THR A 750 -32.47 36.79 -1.26
CA THR A 750 -31.70 35.57 -1.57
C THR A 750 -31.36 35.53 -3.05
N SER A 751 -30.12 35.16 -3.37
CA SER A 751 -29.65 34.99 -4.75
C SER A 751 -29.39 33.52 -5.07
N LEU A 752 -29.84 33.06 -6.24
CA LEU A 752 -29.56 31.72 -6.75
C LEU A 752 -28.80 31.79 -8.08
N PRO A 753 -27.85 30.87 -8.31
CA PRO A 753 -27.14 30.81 -9.58
C PRO A 753 -28.04 30.24 -10.67
N VAL A 754 -27.94 30.82 -11.87
CA VAL A 754 -28.62 30.39 -13.09
C VAL A 754 -27.64 30.42 -14.25
N TRP A 755 -27.84 29.52 -15.22
CA TRP A 755 -27.10 29.56 -16.48
C TRP A 755 -27.80 30.52 -17.45
N ASP A 756 -27.17 31.68 -17.68
CA ASP A 756 -27.70 32.80 -18.44
C ASP A 756 -26.80 33.15 -19.64
N SER A 757 -26.60 32.20 -20.55
CA SER A 757 -25.77 32.35 -21.75
C SER A 757 -26.16 33.54 -22.64
N ASN A 758 -27.45 33.91 -22.64
CA ASN A 758 -27.99 34.98 -23.48
C ASN A 758 -28.19 36.31 -22.72
N GLY A 759 -27.81 36.37 -21.44
CA GLY A 759 -28.03 37.53 -20.57
C GLY A 759 -29.51 37.89 -20.37
N LYS A 760 -30.42 36.93 -20.59
CA LYS A 760 -31.88 37.12 -20.51
C LYS A 760 -32.31 37.46 -19.09
N PHE A 761 -31.78 36.75 -18.10
CA PHE A 761 -32.15 36.96 -16.70
C PHE A 761 -31.57 38.24 -16.14
N ALA A 762 -30.31 38.55 -16.49
CA ALA A 762 -29.70 39.84 -16.16
C ALA A 762 -30.51 41.02 -16.72
N LYS A 763 -30.92 40.95 -17.99
CA LYS A 763 -31.76 41.97 -18.63
C LYS A 763 -33.14 42.10 -17.97
N GLN A 764 -33.79 40.99 -17.65
CA GLN A 764 -35.12 40.98 -17.02
C GLN A 764 -35.16 41.75 -15.69
N CYS A 765 -34.09 41.70 -14.88
CA CYS A 765 -34.01 42.47 -13.65
C CYS A 765 -33.51 43.91 -13.83
N SER A 766 -32.84 44.23 -14.94
CA SER A 766 -32.51 45.63 -15.29
C SER A 766 -33.71 46.42 -15.83
N GLN A 767 -34.71 45.74 -16.40
CA GLN A 767 -35.91 46.34 -17.00
C GLN A 767 -37.07 46.52 -16.02
N SER A 768 -36.91 46.27 -14.73
CA SER A 768 -37.99 46.36 -13.74
C SER A 768 -38.42 47.82 -13.48
N ASP A 769 -39.33 48.27 -14.34
CA ASP A 769 -40.33 49.33 -14.25
C ASP A 769 -40.14 50.47 -13.22
N PRO A 770 -39.61 51.64 -13.64
CA PRO A 770 -39.63 52.88 -12.86
C PRO A 770 -41.05 53.32 -12.46
N VAL A 771 -42.08 52.95 -13.23
CA VAL A 771 -43.48 53.35 -13.01
C VAL A 771 -44.10 52.60 -11.83
N GLY A 772 -43.74 51.33 -11.64
CA GLY A 772 -44.10 50.54 -10.45
C GLY A 772 -43.41 51.00 -9.18
N TRP A 773 -42.18 51.55 -9.28
CA TRP A 773 -41.50 52.19 -8.14
C TRP A 773 -42.20 53.48 -7.70
N LEU A 774 -42.63 54.32 -8.65
CA LEU A 774 -43.43 55.52 -8.37
C LEU A 774 -44.81 55.20 -7.80
N LYS A 775 -45.51 54.16 -8.28
CA LYS A 775 -46.82 53.76 -7.73
C LYS A 775 -46.75 53.16 -6.33
N GLY A 776 -45.63 52.54 -5.95
CA GLY A 776 -45.41 52.01 -4.60
C GLY A 776 -45.06 53.06 -3.54
N LEU A 777 -44.75 54.30 -3.95
CA LEU A 777 -44.54 55.43 -3.05
C LEU A 777 -45.84 56.16 -2.66
N PHE A 778 -46.94 55.90 -3.36
CA PHE A 778 -48.23 56.59 -3.18
C PHE A 778 -49.40 55.66 -2.85
N ASN A 779 -49.15 54.39 -2.47
CA ASN A 779 -50.16 53.43 -2.02
C ASN A 779 -49.81 52.83 -0.66
#